data_AF-A0A3P1WR79-F1
#
_entry.id   AF-A0A3P1WR79-F1
#
_cell.length_a   1.000
_cell.length_b   1.000
_cell.length_c   1.000
_cell.angle_alpha   90.00
_cell.angle_beta   90.00
_cell.angle_gamma   90.00
#
_symmetry.space_group_name_H-M   'P 1'
#
loop_
_entity.id
_entity.type
_entity.pdbx_description
1 polymer ?
#
loop_
_entity_poly.entity_id
_entity_poly.type
_entity_poly.pdbx_seq_one_letter_code
_entity_poly.pdbx_strand_id
1 'polypeptide(L)'
;MHDRPGLLSVLSAAAAVTMLLTACSGQNTDAGRAVPAPPEVSHSASLFPEDDLLPAPEPDLEEESPAPAPSDAGTPDAEPTAPTDPAPLPPSPPTVEHSAPQEHSSQQPPVPGPAPVPVPAPAQTAHEPAPVPTPAPIPEDPAPAPTTPPSAPTPADPPPSPAPAPSAPAGVPVGPSLEAFLEASGLTEAHARGEVPVVSSVAEARSLTNAAEHVVVSDGTSHVVFDKGAASEVTQTFGGESYGARFQDSVELIAWDIPSDAGDTLNSAAALAATQGKPLALAPSQTYSYSGTVKLPRNMKGIEGRGATLTPTGKGDAKRPVAALQLETQSSDMSLRDFTLDMGDTTFGIGILGNSVKDVSIQRVNIDRANHRGIQFSASVSDVENIRIEDSRIDNVTGDAHNKGVVNSIVIEAAQEKETTYNLTSPYWDRYTHTGSINPQRLHARNIQIRNNNISGGYYGISFSGVSQSTISGNTITMNMRNISMQNNSSGNTVESNQLLEGGSSGVTIGYNSDDNVLRNNTVVSGRASRQALLQAYQASDNNQFLNNSITITGDGNPQWMMYAGTDSHGTVFSGNTLKGRARKAAIGVESVWDGASILSRGNNPYSYMSSGYIQSPVDNKKVTYNGGFGPLRGVTITGNSFQTTNGSAPLVYVGADVSRGRTGDRRIIGDVTDLTVSGNTASGAYSEKVIVHEGTIDGVGEAKVHFKDSSFGP
;
A
#
# COMPACT_ATOMS: atom_id res chain seq x y z
N MET A 1 -73.40 22.40 -1.39
CA MET A 1 -71.95 22.67 -1.50
C MET A 1 -71.31 21.36 -1.96
N HIS A 2 -71.41 21.05 -3.26
CA HIS A 2 -70.39 21.31 -4.31
C HIS A 2 -69.04 20.68 -3.96
N ASP A 3 -68.41 19.83 -4.77
CA ASP A 3 -68.81 19.13 -6.00
C ASP A 3 -67.79 17.99 -6.23
N ARG A 4 -68.20 16.95 -6.96
CA ARG A 4 -67.35 15.84 -7.44
C ARG A 4 -66.87 16.10 -8.92
N PRO A 5 -66.49 15.11 -9.77
CA PRO A 5 -65.11 14.80 -10.19
C PRO A 5 -64.94 14.70 -11.76
N GLY A 6 -63.81 14.16 -12.26
CA GLY A 6 -63.65 13.66 -13.66
C GLY A 6 -62.19 13.76 -14.15
N LEU A 7 -61.67 12.98 -15.11
CA LEU A 7 -62.22 11.94 -15.98
C LEU A 7 -61.04 11.18 -16.66
N LEU A 8 -61.32 9.96 -17.14
CA LEU A 8 -60.47 9.13 -17.99
C LEU A 8 -60.65 9.47 -19.49
N SER A 9 -59.56 9.35 -20.26
CA SER A 9 -59.47 8.66 -21.58
C SER A 9 -59.72 9.35 -22.96
N VAL A 10 -58.84 8.95 -23.90
CA VAL A 10 -58.93 8.71 -25.37
C VAL A 10 -58.87 9.87 -26.38
N LEU A 11 -57.91 9.75 -27.33
CA LEU A 11 -58.03 9.71 -28.82
C LEU A 11 -56.59 9.90 -29.42
N SER A 12 -56.09 9.35 -30.54
CA SER A 12 -56.27 8.16 -31.42
C SER A 12 -55.75 8.53 -32.83
N ALA A 13 -55.36 7.51 -33.62
CA ALA A 13 -55.13 7.49 -35.09
C ALA A 13 -53.75 8.00 -35.60
N ALA A 14 -53.09 7.40 -36.61
CA ALA A 14 -53.47 6.50 -37.71
C ALA A 14 -52.19 5.72 -38.16
N ALA A 15 -52.13 4.68 -39.02
CA ALA A 15 -53.04 3.97 -39.92
C ALA A 15 -52.40 2.59 -40.24
N ALA A 16 -53.23 1.62 -40.63
CA ALA A 16 -52.85 0.30 -41.14
C ALA A 16 -52.97 0.24 -42.67
N VAL A 17 -52.15 -0.58 -43.36
CA VAL A 17 -52.48 -1.22 -44.67
C VAL A 17 -51.76 -2.58 -44.82
N THR A 18 -52.43 -3.65 -44.37
CA THR A 18 -52.93 -4.84 -45.08
C THR A 18 -52.27 -5.35 -46.40
N MET A 19 -51.75 -6.59 -46.30
CA MET A 19 -51.95 -7.81 -47.13
C MET A 19 -51.54 -7.94 -48.62
N LEU A 20 -50.93 -9.11 -48.92
CA LEU A 20 -51.42 -10.25 -49.74
C LEU A 20 -50.50 -10.76 -50.89
N LEU A 21 -50.16 -12.06 -50.79
CA LEU A 21 -50.24 -13.13 -51.80
C LEU A 21 -49.17 -13.37 -52.91
N THR A 22 -48.73 -14.67 -52.96
CA THR A 22 -48.34 -15.52 -54.14
C THR A 22 -47.02 -15.19 -54.88
N ALA A 23 -46.21 -16.11 -55.41
CA ALA A 23 -46.00 -17.57 -55.42
C ALA A 23 -44.83 -17.87 -56.42
N CYS A 24 -44.46 -19.15 -56.57
CA CYS A 24 -43.64 -19.78 -57.64
C CYS A 24 -42.12 -19.90 -57.32
N SER A 25 -41.61 -21.10 -57.00
CA SER A 25 -41.20 -22.24 -57.88
C SER A 25 -39.68 -22.19 -58.15
N GLY A 26 -38.87 -23.25 -58.08
CA GLY A 26 -39.08 -24.67 -57.80
C GLY A 26 -37.76 -25.47 -57.93
N GLN A 27 -37.84 -26.72 -57.46
CA GLN A 27 -37.17 -27.97 -57.88
C GLN A 27 -35.66 -28.27 -57.64
N ASN A 28 -35.49 -29.39 -56.90
CA ASN A 28 -34.61 -30.57 -57.13
C ASN A 28 -33.08 -30.39 -56.93
N THR A 29 -32.30 -31.28 -56.29
CA THR A 29 -32.37 -32.77 -56.14
C THR A 29 -31.45 -33.26 -55.01
N ASP A 30 -31.89 -34.34 -54.36
CA ASP A 30 -31.21 -35.54 -53.82
C ASP A 30 -29.96 -35.54 -52.90
N ALA A 31 -30.19 -36.14 -51.73
CA ALA A 31 -29.52 -37.29 -51.08
C ALA A 31 -28.03 -37.23 -50.70
N GLY A 32 -27.77 -37.31 -49.39
CA GLY A 32 -26.45 -37.73 -48.88
C GLY A 32 -26.22 -37.62 -47.37
N ARG A 33 -26.75 -38.58 -46.60
CA ARG A 33 -26.20 -39.15 -45.36
C ARG A 33 -25.91 -38.25 -44.12
N ALA A 34 -26.55 -38.64 -43.02
CA ALA A 34 -26.47 -38.08 -41.68
C ALA A 34 -25.11 -38.22 -40.97
N VAL A 35 -24.72 -37.16 -40.24
CA VAL A 35 -23.97 -37.17 -38.98
C VAL A 35 -24.56 -36.05 -38.09
N PRO A 36 -24.93 -36.29 -36.83
CA PRO A 36 -25.62 -35.29 -36.01
C PRO A 36 -24.63 -34.26 -35.44
N ALA A 37 -24.94 -32.98 -35.64
CA ALA A 37 -24.28 -31.84 -35.00
C ALA A 37 -24.79 -31.66 -33.55
N PRO A 38 -23.95 -31.20 -32.61
CA PRO A 38 -24.35 -30.89 -31.23
C PRO A 38 -25.26 -29.65 -31.20
N PRO A 39 -26.15 -29.53 -30.19
CA PRO A 39 -27.18 -28.50 -30.18
C PRO A 39 -26.59 -27.09 -30.02
N GLU A 40 -27.05 -26.18 -30.88
CA GLU A 40 -26.91 -24.73 -30.75
C GLU A 40 -27.54 -24.27 -29.42
N VAL A 41 -26.73 -23.61 -28.59
CA VAL A 41 -27.21 -22.88 -27.43
C VAL A 41 -27.44 -21.44 -27.87
N SER A 42 -28.67 -20.97 -27.70
CA SER A 42 -29.09 -19.58 -27.87
C SER A 42 -28.28 -18.67 -26.96
N HIS A 43 -27.40 -17.83 -27.51
CA HIS A 43 -26.81 -16.71 -26.77
C HIS A 43 -27.74 -15.50 -26.83
N SER A 44 -28.70 -15.48 -25.90
CA SER A 44 -29.39 -14.27 -25.47
C SER A 44 -29.38 -14.24 -23.94
N ALA A 45 -28.30 -13.74 -23.36
CA ALA A 45 -28.25 -13.29 -21.98
C ALA A 45 -27.00 -12.42 -21.78
N SER A 46 -27.23 -11.12 -21.56
CA SER A 46 -26.21 -10.21 -21.02
C SER A 46 -25.82 -10.71 -19.63
N LEU A 47 -24.56 -11.11 -19.47
CA LEU A 47 -23.97 -11.46 -18.18
C LEU A 47 -22.80 -10.52 -17.92
N PHE A 48 -23.09 -9.35 -17.36
CA PHE A 48 -22.14 -8.55 -16.60
C PHE A 48 -22.91 -7.95 -15.42
N PRO A 49 -22.54 -8.24 -14.15
CA PRO A 49 -22.74 -7.29 -13.08
C PRO A 49 -21.56 -6.31 -13.12
N GLU A 50 -21.83 -5.08 -13.54
CA GLU A 50 -20.84 -3.99 -13.65
C GLU A 50 -20.49 -3.31 -12.29
N ASP A 51 -20.80 -3.93 -11.14
CA ASP A 51 -20.74 -3.25 -9.83
C ASP A 51 -19.59 -3.68 -8.88
N ASP A 52 -18.68 -4.57 -9.28
CA ASP A 52 -17.66 -5.16 -8.38
C ASP A 52 -16.20 -4.70 -8.62
N LEU A 53 -15.97 -3.58 -9.32
CA LEU A 53 -14.62 -3.15 -9.71
C LEU A 53 -13.99 -2.06 -8.83
N LEU A 54 -14.57 -1.76 -7.66
CA LEU A 54 -14.04 -0.73 -6.78
C LEU A 54 -13.80 -1.25 -5.36
N PRO A 55 -12.65 -0.93 -4.75
CA PRO A 55 -12.42 -1.22 -3.35
C PRO A 55 -13.39 -0.42 -2.47
N ALA A 56 -13.78 -1.04 -1.35
CA ALA A 56 -14.43 -0.31 -0.26
C ALA A 56 -13.49 0.80 0.25
N PRO A 57 -13.98 2.02 0.50
CA PRO A 57 -13.16 3.08 1.12
C PRO A 57 -12.62 2.60 2.47
N GLU A 58 -11.35 2.92 2.76
CA GLU A 58 -10.75 2.56 4.04
C GLU A 58 -11.21 3.48 5.19
N PRO A 59 -11.41 2.95 6.42
CA PRO A 59 -11.78 3.68 7.64
C PRO A 59 -11.03 5.00 7.90
N ASP A 60 -11.77 6.05 8.26
CA ASP A 60 -11.34 7.20 9.06
C ASP A 60 -10.94 6.83 10.49
N LEU A 61 -9.69 6.41 10.68
CA LEU A 61 -9.05 6.58 11.99
C LEU A 61 -8.79 8.08 12.19
N GLU A 62 -9.83 8.86 12.53
CA GLU A 62 -9.64 10.24 12.93
C GLU A 62 -9.05 10.31 14.34
N GLU A 63 -7.95 11.03 14.38
CA GLU A 63 -7.00 11.17 15.46
C GLU A 63 -7.39 12.34 16.36
N GLU A 64 -7.04 12.27 17.64
CA GLU A 64 -7.21 13.38 18.58
C GLU A 64 -6.63 14.68 18.01
N SER A 65 -7.49 15.69 17.86
CA SER A 65 -7.10 17.07 17.62
C SER A 65 -6.06 17.52 18.67
N PRO A 66 -5.08 18.37 18.31
CA PRO A 66 -4.13 18.90 19.28
C PRO A 66 -4.89 19.67 20.37
N ALA A 67 -4.56 19.40 21.64
CA ALA A 67 -5.12 20.14 22.76
C ALA A 67 -4.80 21.65 22.60
N PRO A 68 -5.76 22.55 22.87
CA PRO A 68 -5.47 23.98 22.93
C PRO A 68 -4.50 24.29 24.08
N ALA A 69 -3.65 25.30 23.90
CA ALA A 69 -2.69 25.77 24.88
C ALA A 69 -3.37 26.14 26.23
N PRO A 70 -2.68 25.98 27.38
CA PRO A 70 -3.29 26.22 28.68
C PRO A 70 -3.56 27.72 28.89
N SER A 71 -4.80 28.07 29.21
CA SER A 71 -5.17 29.38 29.75
C SER A 71 -5.21 29.34 31.27
N ASP A 72 -4.62 30.37 31.87
CA ASP A 72 -4.41 30.59 33.30
C ASP A 72 -5.65 30.48 34.21
N ALA A 73 -5.38 29.92 35.40
CA ALA A 73 -5.91 30.20 36.75
C ALA A 73 -7.38 30.62 36.96
N GLY A 74 -8.09 29.81 37.77
CA GLY A 74 -9.28 30.22 38.51
C GLY A 74 -9.81 29.12 39.45
N THR A 75 -9.50 29.22 40.73
CA THR A 75 -9.95 28.34 41.84
C THR A 75 -11.21 28.91 42.53
N PRO A 76 -11.85 28.20 43.48
CA PRO A 76 -13.01 27.30 43.31
C PRO A 76 -14.29 27.83 44.01
N ASP A 77 -15.44 27.16 43.87
CA ASP A 77 -16.43 27.14 44.97
C ASP A 77 -17.49 26.01 44.91
N ALA A 78 -17.74 25.49 46.12
CA ALA A 78 -18.97 24.92 46.68
C ALA A 78 -19.56 23.56 46.20
N GLU A 79 -19.36 22.56 47.07
CA GLU A 79 -20.28 21.45 47.38
C GLU A 79 -21.66 21.97 47.89
N PRO A 80 -22.77 21.21 47.80
CA PRO A 80 -23.08 20.31 48.92
C PRO A 80 -23.93 19.03 48.63
N THR A 81 -23.69 18.05 49.51
CA THR A 81 -24.65 17.12 50.18
C THR A 81 -25.27 15.89 49.47
N ALA A 82 -25.00 14.74 50.10
CA ALA A 82 -25.62 13.42 49.96
C ALA A 82 -27.04 13.32 50.55
N PRO A 83 -27.74 12.19 50.29
CA PRO A 83 -28.23 11.39 51.43
C PRO A 83 -28.02 9.87 51.29
N THR A 84 -28.17 9.23 52.45
CA THR A 84 -27.82 7.88 52.93
C THR A 84 -28.84 6.75 52.67
N ASP A 85 -28.32 5.54 52.35
CA ASP A 85 -28.69 4.15 52.75
C ASP A 85 -30.10 3.52 52.50
N PRO A 86 -30.29 2.17 52.55
CA PRO A 86 -29.32 1.04 52.51
C PRO A 86 -29.67 -0.09 51.49
N ALA A 87 -28.74 -1.04 51.32
CA ALA A 87 -28.83 -2.25 50.49
C ALA A 87 -29.78 -3.35 51.02
N PRO A 88 -30.23 -4.29 50.16
CA PRO A 88 -30.56 -5.66 50.54
C PRO A 88 -29.57 -6.70 49.96
N LEU A 89 -29.25 -7.68 50.81
CA LEU A 89 -28.36 -8.83 50.58
C LEU A 89 -28.85 -9.80 49.48
N PRO A 90 -27.93 -10.56 48.84
CA PRO A 90 -28.25 -11.49 47.74
C PRO A 90 -28.74 -12.87 48.24
N PRO A 91 -29.53 -13.61 47.45
CA PRO A 91 -29.78 -15.02 47.72
C PRO A 91 -28.63 -15.93 47.25
N SER A 92 -28.25 -16.88 48.11
CA SER A 92 -27.30 -17.99 47.86
C SER A 92 -27.83 -19.04 46.87
N PRO A 93 -26.96 -19.88 46.28
CA PRO A 93 -27.16 -20.52 44.97
C PRO A 93 -27.81 -21.91 45.05
N PRO A 94 -28.38 -22.43 43.94
CA PRO A 94 -28.67 -23.85 43.80
C PRO A 94 -27.49 -24.62 43.18
N THR A 95 -27.41 -25.86 43.63
CA THR A 95 -26.38 -26.89 43.44
C THR A 95 -26.23 -27.40 41.99
N VAL A 96 -25.00 -27.83 41.72
CA VAL A 96 -24.43 -28.49 40.53
C VAL A 96 -25.19 -29.76 40.09
N GLU A 97 -25.38 -29.91 38.77
CA GLU A 97 -25.36 -31.22 38.11
C GLU A 97 -24.35 -31.23 36.95
N HIS A 98 -23.51 -32.27 36.95
CA HIS A 98 -22.45 -32.55 36.00
C HIS A 98 -22.97 -32.94 34.62
N SER A 99 -22.28 -32.53 33.56
CA SER A 99 -22.09 -33.32 32.33
C SER A 99 -20.87 -32.84 31.56
N ALA A 100 -19.84 -33.68 31.49
CA ALA A 100 -18.65 -33.52 30.66
C ALA A 100 -18.92 -33.99 29.21
N PRO A 101 -18.08 -33.56 28.25
CA PRO A 101 -17.68 -34.48 27.19
C PRO A 101 -16.16 -34.58 26.99
N GLN A 102 -15.69 -35.81 27.19
CA GLN A 102 -14.61 -36.56 26.55
C GLN A 102 -13.53 -35.83 25.72
N GLU A 103 -12.30 -35.92 26.24
CA GLU A 103 -11.05 -35.80 25.49
C GLU A 103 -10.76 -37.08 24.68
N HIS A 104 -10.35 -36.90 23.42
CA HIS A 104 -9.69 -37.94 22.63
C HIS A 104 -8.17 -37.74 22.68
N SER A 105 -7.51 -38.70 23.33
CA SER A 105 -6.06 -38.88 23.39
C SER A 105 -5.49 -39.35 22.06
N SER A 106 -4.36 -38.78 21.65
CA SER A 106 -3.35 -39.48 20.84
C SER A 106 -1.94 -39.09 21.29
N GLN A 107 -1.24 -40.08 21.82
CA GLN A 107 0.13 -40.01 22.32
C GLN A 107 1.14 -40.30 21.20
N GLN A 108 2.26 -39.58 21.17
CA GLN A 108 3.59 -40.09 20.80
C GLN A 108 4.69 -39.28 21.53
N PRO A 109 5.91 -39.83 21.73
CA PRO A 109 6.66 -39.76 22.99
C PRO A 109 7.74 -38.66 22.99
N PRO A 110 8.25 -38.25 24.17
CA PRO A 110 9.27 -37.23 24.28
C PRO A 110 10.67 -37.76 23.97
N VAL A 111 11.43 -36.96 23.23
CA VAL A 111 12.88 -37.12 22.99
C VAL A 111 13.65 -36.72 24.27
N PRO A 112 14.67 -37.47 24.73
CA PRO A 112 15.38 -37.16 25.96
C PRO A 112 16.36 -35.98 25.76
N GLY A 113 16.16 -34.90 26.52
CA GLY A 113 17.16 -33.83 26.67
C GLY A 113 18.27 -34.26 27.64
N PRO A 114 19.53 -33.80 27.44
CA PRO A 114 20.64 -34.15 28.33
C PRO A 114 20.54 -33.44 29.70
N ALA A 115 20.85 -34.18 30.74
CA ALA A 115 20.83 -33.80 32.15
C ALA A 115 21.87 -32.72 32.52
N PRO A 116 21.64 -31.96 33.61
CA PRO A 116 22.47 -30.82 34.01
C PRO A 116 23.75 -31.26 34.73
N VAL A 117 24.85 -30.53 34.50
CA VAL A 117 26.12 -30.69 35.23
C VAL A 117 26.24 -29.58 36.28
N PRO A 118 26.74 -29.84 37.51
CA PRO A 118 26.61 -28.94 38.64
C PRO A 118 27.69 -27.85 38.69
N VAL A 119 27.31 -26.72 39.30
CA VAL A 119 28.13 -25.58 39.72
C VAL A 119 29.23 -26.01 40.70
N PRO A 120 30.39 -25.31 40.69
CA PRO A 120 31.00 -24.91 41.95
C PRO A 120 31.45 -23.44 41.98
N ALA A 121 31.09 -22.74 43.04
CA ALA A 121 31.80 -21.58 43.61
C ALA A 121 31.60 -21.64 45.14
N PRO A 122 32.44 -21.04 46.01
CA PRO A 122 33.52 -20.07 45.74
C PRO A 122 34.84 -20.36 46.49
N ALA A 123 35.91 -19.64 46.14
CA ALA A 123 37.07 -19.45 47.01
C ALA A 123 37.42 -17.96 47.12
N GLN A 124 37.28 -17.43 48.33
CA GLN A 124 37.75 -16.10 48.74
C GLN A 124 39.21 -16.18 49.21
N THR A 125 40.00 -15.15 48.90
CA THR A 125 41.13 -14.59 49.66
C THR A 125 41.37 -13.20 49.03
N ALA A 126 41.16 -12.05 49.67
CA ALA A 126 41.75 -11.42 50.86
C ALA A 126 42.38 -10.07 50.42
N HIS A 127 42.10 -9.04 51.22
CA HIS A 127 42.36 -7.59 51.08
C HIS A 127 43.83 -7.19 50.78
N GLU A 128 44.14 -6.03 50.17
CA GLU A 128 44.28 -4.68 50.79
C GLU A 128 44.74 -3.62 49.72
N PRO A 129 44.85 -2.30 49.98
CA PRO A 129 43.88 -1.27 50.38
C PRO A 129 43.72 -0.14 49.31
N ALA A 130 42.74 0.75 49.53
CA ALA A 130 42.51 1.97 48.76
C ALA A 130 43.46 3.13 49.12
N PRO A 131 43.70 4.12 48.23
CA PRO A 131 44.09 5.46 48.63
C PRO A 131 42.92 6.46 48.54
N VAL A 132 42.75 7.22 49.62
CA VAL A 132 41.87 8.38 49.83
C VAL A 132 42.50 9.65 49.21
N PRO A 133 41.71 10.66 48.82
CA PRO A 133 42.12 11.74 47.92
C PRO A 133 42.74 12.93 48.65
N THR A 134 43.50 13.77 47.93
CA THR A 134 44.00 15.08 48.42
C THR A 134 43.23 16.23 47.75
N PRO A 135 42.90 17.34 48.46
CA PRO A 135 41.84 18.28 48.06
C PRO A 135 42.31 19.59 47.41
N ALA A 136 41.43 20.09 46.50
CA ALA A 136 40.98 21.47 46.15
C ALA A 136 42.00 22.62 45.89
N PRO A 137 41.70 23.57 44.98
CA PRO A 137 40.80 24.68 45.36
C PRO A 137 39.87 25.23 44.24
N ILE A 138 38.83 25.95 44.68
CA ILE A 138 37.88 26.81 43.95
C ILE A 138 37.95 28.20 44.64
N PRO A 139 37.39 29.32 44.12
CA PRO A 139 37.64 30.08 42.88
C PRO A 139 38.20 31.51 43.18
N GLU A 140 38.74 32.21 42.18
CA GLU A 140 38.73 33.69 42.17
C GLU A 140 38.29 34.20 40.79
N ASP A 141 37.40 35.19 40.81
CA ASP A 141 36.80 35.90 39.67
C ASP A 141 37.30 37.38 39.70
N PRO A 142 37.06 38.25 38.69
CA PRO A 142 38.05 38.59 37.66
C PRO A 142 38.38 40.10 37.58
N ALA A 143 39.43 40.47 36.82
CA ALA A 143 39.66 41.85 36.34
C ALA A 143 40.56 41.85 35.07
N PRO A 144 40.62 42.94 34.28
CA PRO A 144 39.89 43.11 33.01
C PRO A 144 40.78 42.99 31.74
N ALA A 145 40.08 42.86 30.60
CA ALA A 145 40.63 42.55 29.28
C ALA A 145 41.39 43.69 28.57
N PRO A 146 42.39 43.38 27.73
CA PRO A 146 42.82 44.23 26.63
C PRO A 146 42.04 43.90 25.35
N THR A 147 41.54 44.96 24.71
CA THR A 147 40.79 44.94 23.45
C THR A 147 41.68 44.74 22.22
N THR A 148 41.29 43.82 21.32
CA THR A 148 41.78 43.69 19.93
C THR A 148 40.64 43.20 19.00
N PRO A 149 40.70 43.48 17.68
CA PRO A 149 39.56 43.84 16.80
C PRO A 149 38.65 42.67 16.36
N PRO A 150 37.48 42.96 15.73
CA PRO A 150 36.43 41.97 15.53
C PRO A 150 36.88 40.88 14.56
N SER A 151 36.89 39.63 15.05
CA SER A 151 37.02 38.45 14.21
C SER A 151 35.66 38.11 13.59
N ALA A 152 35.72 37.76 12.31
CA ALA A 152 34.61 37.43 11.42
C ALA A 152 33.66 36.35 11.99
N PRO A 153 32.39 36.33 11.56
CA PRO A 153 31.42 35.35 12.04
C PRO A 153 31.90 33.91 11.77
N THR A 154 31.86 33.11 12.83
CA THR A 154 32.06 31.66 12.80
C THR A 154 31.14 31.03 11.74
N PRO A 155 31.65 30.15 10.85
CA PRO A 155 30.80 29.46 9.89
C PRO A 155 29.74 28.66 10.62
N ALA A 156 28.48 28.87 10.26
CA ALA A 156 27.38 28.02 10.67
C ALA A 156 27.69 26.55 10.31
N ASP A 157 27.24 25.63 11.16
CA ASP A 157 27.26 24.20 10.86
C ASP A 157 26.76 23.95 9.43
N PRO A 158 27.41 23.06 8.66
CA PRO A 158 26.96 22.77 7.32
C PRO A 158 25.52 22.25 7.39
N PRO A 159 24.62 22.73 6.51
CA PRO A 159 23.25 22.23 6.44
C PRO A 159 23.27 20.70 6.26
N PRO A 160 22.24 19.98 6.76
CA PRO A 160 22.12 18.54 6.53
C PRO A 160 22.28 18.27 5.03
N SER A 161 23.20 17.35 4.71
CA SER A 161 23.52 17.00 3.34
C SER A 161 22.23 16.73 2.55
N PRO A 162 22.04 17.32 1.36
CA PRO A 162 20.90 17.00 0.52
C PRO A 162 20.80 15.49 0.35
N ALA A 163 19.59 14.95 0.39
CA ALA A 163 19.33 13.59 -0.03
C ALA A 163 20.05 13.34 -1.37
N PRO A 164 20.71 12.18 -1.56
CA PRO A 164 21.37 11.89 -2.83
C PRO A 164 20.36 12.12 -3.95
N ALA A 165 20.74 12.95 -4.92
CA ALA A 165 19.93 13.20 -6.10
C ALA A 165 19.54 11.84 -6.72
N PRO A 166 18.28 11.66 -7.16
CA PRO A 166 17.89 10.44 -7.84
C PRO A 166 18.88 10.19 -8.98
N SER A 167 19.44 8.99 -9.02
CA SER A 167 20.26 8.52 -10.13
C SER A 167 19.56 8.88 -11.43
N ALA A 168 20.26 9.57 -12.33
CA ALA A 168 19.75 9.84 -13.67
C ALA A 168 19.19 8.53 -14.27
N PRO A 169 18.08 8.58 -15.04
CA PRO A 169 17.53 7.38 -15.65
C PRO A 169 18.64 6.62 -16.37
N ALA A 170 18.70 5.31 -16.16
CA ALA A 170 19.58 4.42 -16.90
C ALA A 170 19.41 4.71 -18.41
N GLY A 171 20.53 4.80 -19.12
CA GLY A 171 20.58 5.25 -20.53
C GLY A 171 19.55 4.56 -21.41
N VAL A 172 19.03 5.31 -22.38
CA VAL A 172 18.06 4.85 -23.38
C VAL A 172 18.55 3.52 -23.97
N PRO A 173 17.72 2.45 -23.98
CA PRO A 173 18.06 1.21 -24.65
C PRO A 173 18.37 1.49 -26.12
N VAL A 174 19.61 1.17 -26.54
CA VAL A 174 20.06 1.40 -27.92
C VAL A 174 19.59 0.21 -28.76
N GLY A 175 18.61 0.43 -29.63
CA GLY A 175 18.24 -0.52 -30.68
C GLY A 175 19.40 -0.78 -31.65
N PRO A 176 19.31 -1.76 -32.55
CA PRO A 176 20.33 -1.97 -33.57
C PRO A 176 20.47 -0.71 -34.43
N SER A 177 21.70 -0.28 -34.72
CA SER A 177 21.95 0.81 -35.68
C SER A 177 21.35 0.48 -37.05
N LEU A 178 21.01 1.51 -37.83
CA LEU A 178 20.52 1.34 -39.21
C LEU A 178 21.44 0.42 -40.04
N GLU A 179 22.75 0.58 -39.93
CA GLU A 179 23.73 -0.23 -40.68
C GLU A 179 23.60 -1.72 -40.33
N ALA A 180 23.60 -2.05 -39.03
CA ALA A 180 23.40 -3.41 -38.55
C ALA A 180 22.04 -4.00 -38.98
N PHE A 181 20.99 -3.17 -38.97
CA PHE A 181 19.67 -3.59 -39.43
C PHE A 181 19.63 -3.87 -40.95
N LEU A 182 20.26 -3.01 -41.76
CA LEU A 182 20.37 -3.20 -43.21
C LEU A 182 21.24 -4.42 -43.55
N GLU A 183 22.27 -4.71 -42.75
CA GLU A 183 23.08 -5.92 -42.88
C GLU A 183 22.26 -7.17 -42.59
N ALA A 184 21.56 -7.21 -41.46
CA ALA A 184 20.69 -8.32 -41.07
C ALA A 184 19.54 -8.56 -42.07
N SER A 185 19.06 -7.49 -42.70
CA SER A 185 18.02 -7.54 -43.74
C SER A 185 18.55 -7.89 -45.13
N GLY A 186 19.87 -7.99 -45.32
CA GLY A 186 20.49 -8.22 -46.64
C GLY A 186 20.36 -7.05 -47.61
N LEU A 187 20.10 -5.84 -47.11
CA LEU A 187 19.80 -4.63 -47.90
C LEU A 187 20.99 -3.66 -48.01
N THR A 188 22.12 -3.95 -47.35
CA THR A 188 23.29 -3.03 -47.28
C THR A 188 23.78 -2.58 -48.66
N GLU A 189 24.01 -3.51 -49.59
CA GLU A 189 24.51 -3.17 -50.92
C GLU A 189 23.48 -2.42 -51.77
N ALA A 190 22.20 -2.81 -51.68
CA ALA A 190 21.11 -2.17 -52.40
C ALA A 190 20.87 -0.74 -51.90
N HIS A 191 20.96 -0.52 -50.58
CA HIS A 191 20.94 0.81 -49.99
C HIS A 191 22.12 1.67 -50.46
N ALA A 192 23.35 1.12 -50.49
CA ALA A 192 24.53 1.84 -50.97
C ALA A 192 24.44 2.26 -52.45
N ARG A 193 23.68 1.53 -53.27
CA ARG A 193 23.38 1.88 -54.67
C ARG A 193 22.21 2.86 -54.83
N GLY A 194 21.54 3.24 -53.73
CA GLY A 194 20.38 4.13 -53.74
C GLY A 194 19.07 3.44 -54.15
N GLU A 195 19.02 2.11 -54.12
CA GLU A 195 17.85 1.31 -54.53
C GLU A 195 16.84 1.11 -53.39
N VAL A 196 17.29 1.28 -52.14
CA VAL A 196 16.46 1.17 -50.92
C VAL A 196 16.36 2.54 -50.26
N PRO A 197 15.28 3.30 -50.51
CA PRO A 197 15.02 4.53 -49.77
C PRO A 197 14.85 4.24 -48.28
N VAL A 198 15.58 5.00 -47.47
CA VAL A 198 15.40 5.06 -46.00
C VAL A 198 14.73 6.39 -45.69
N VAL A 199 13.58 6.35 -45.04
CA VAL A 199 12.75 7.52 -44.73
C VAL A 199 12.37 7.50 -43.24
N SER A 200 12.01 8.65 -42.69
CA SER A 200 11.78 8.77 -41.25
C SER A 200 10.38 8.37 -40.79
N SER A 201 9.43 8.18 -41.72
CA SER A 201 8.05 7.85 -41.40
C SER A 201 7.31 7.22 -42.58
N VAL A 202 6.19 6.55 -42.29
CA VAL A 202 5.22 6.07 -43.29
C VAL A 202 4.66 7.23 -44.13
N ALA A 203 4.47 8.41 -43.53
CA ALA A 203 4.00 9.61 -44.23
C ALA A 203 5.02 10.09 -45.27
N GLU A 204 6.31 10.09 -44.94
CA GLU A 204 7.37 10.41 -45.90
C GLU A 204 7.50 9.33 -46.98
N ALA A 205 7.40 8.05 -46.62
CA ALA A 205 7.40 6.93 -47.57
C ALA A 205 6.32 7.09 -48.66
N ARG A 206 5.16 7.64 -48.31
CA ARG A 206 4.07 7.92 -49.29
C ARG A 206 4.41 8.97 -50.32
N SER A 207 5.31 9.90 -50.00
CA SER A 207 5.75 10.96 -50.91
C SER A 207 6.80 10.47 -51.92
N LEU A 208 7.30 9.24 -51.76
CA LEU A 208 8.24 8.63 -52.70
C LEU A 208 7.58 8.45 -54.07
N THR A 209 8.25 8.95 -55.10
CA THR A 209 7.84 8.82 -56.50
C THR A 209 8.50 7.65 -57.22
N ASN A 210 9.48 7.00 -56.58
CA ASN A 210 10.29 5.94 -57.17
C ASN A 210 9.74 4.57 -56.77
N ALA A 211 9.61 3.67 -57.75
CA ALA A 211 9.17 2.29 -57.52
C ALA A 211 10.35 1.43 -57.02
N ALA A 212 10.67 1.52 -55.73
CA ALA A 212 11.65 0.65 -55.08
C ALA A 212 11.02 -0.71 -54.71
N GLU A 213 11.82 -1.78 -54.72
CA GLU A 213 11.36 -3.10 -54.23
C GLU A 213 11.23 -3.12 -52.69
N HIS A 214 12.07 -2.34 -52.01
CA HIS A 214 12.11 -2.22 -50.56
C HIS A 214 12.08 -0.75 -50.14
N VAL A 215 11.34 -0.43 -49.09
CA VAL A 215 11.40 0.85 -48.40
C VAL A 215 11.70 0.60 -46.94
N VAL A 216 12.65 1.32 -46.36
CA VAL A 216 12.95 1.23 -44.93
C VAL A 216 12.42 2.47 -44.24
N VAL A 217 11.56 2.29 -43.25
CA VAL A 217 11.15 3.35 -42.33
C VAL A 217 12.03 3.26 -41.09
N SER A 218 12.68 4.36 -40.73
CA SER A 218 13.62 4.42 -39.62
C SER A 218 13.65 5.78 -38.92
N ASP A 219 13.59 5.77 -37.58
CA ASP A 219 13.84 6.94 -36.73
C ASP A 219 15.30 7.00 -36.22
N GLY A 220 16.19 6.18 -36.79
CA GLY A 220 17.58 5.99 -36.38
C GLY A 220 17.81 4.93 -35.30
N THR A 221 16.76 4.45 -34.62
CA THR A 221 16.86 3.42 -33.57
C THR A 221 15.91 2.25 -33.79
N SER A 222 14.70 2.55 -34.24
CA SER A 222 13.70 1.59 -34.70
C SER A 222 13.72 1.56 -36.22
N HIS A 223 13.55 0.36 -36.78
CA HIS A 223 13.67 0.13 -38.22
C HIS A 223 12.64 -0.89 -38.69
N VAL A 224 11.95 -0.60 -39.79
CA VAL A 224 10.99 -1.51 -40.42
C VAL A 224 11.24 -1.54 -41.92
N VAL A 225 11.34 -2.75 -42.48
CA VAL A 225 11.37 -2.97 -43.94
C VAL A 225 9.95 -3.18 -44.43
N PHE A 226 9.63 -2.52 -45.53
CA PHE A 226 8.42 -2.68 -46.30
C PHE A 226 8.77 -3.23 -47.68
N ASP A 227 8.26 -4.41 -47.99
CA ASP A 227 8.50 -5.12 -49.24
C ASP A 227 7.33 -4.95 -50.20
N LYS A 228 7.62 -4.59 -51.46
CA LYS A 228 6.59 -4.40 -52.48
C LYS A 228 5.85 -5.71 -52.78
N GLY A 229 4.52 -5.68 -52.74
CA GLY A 229 3.67 -6.83 -53.10
C GLY A 229 3.77 -8.05 -52.18
N ALA A 230 4.50 -7.98 -51.06
CA ALA A 230 4.66 -9.09 -50.15
C ALA A 230 3.44 -9.32 -49.26
N ALA A 231 3.19 -10.57 -48.86
CA ALA A 231 2.24 -10.89 -47.80
C ALA A 231 2.74 -10.35 -46.45
N SER A 232 1.87 -9.72 -45.67
CA SER A 232 2.27 -8.88 -44.55
C SER A 232 1.35 -8.93 -43.34
N GLU A 233 1.88 -8.43 -42.24
CA GLU A 233 1.18 -8.23 -40.98
C GLU A 233 0.64 -6.79 -40.91
N VAL A 234 1.35 -5.85 -41.53
CA VAL A 234 0.91 -4.47 -41.79
C VAL A 234 1.09 -4.15 -43.26
N THR A 235 0.08 -3.53 -43.87
CA THR A 235 0.12 -3.09 -45.26
C THR A 235 0.05 -1.59 -45.34
N GLN A 236 0.93 -0.99 -46.14
CA GLN A 236 0.94 0.43 -46.45
C GLN A 236 0.95 0.63 -47.97
N THR A 237 0.50 1.79 -48.43
CA THR A 237 0.57 2.17 -49.84
C THR A 237 1.60 3.27 -50.02
N PHE A 238 2.64 3.05 -50.82
CA PHE A 238 3.68 4.04 -51.15
C PHE A 238 3.74 4.23 -52.66
N GLY A 239 3.73 5.47 -53.16
CA GLY A 239 3.78 5.74 -54.60
C GLY A 239 2.67 5.07 -55.42
N GLY A 240 1.51 4.77 -54.81
CA GLY A 240 0.38 4.06 -55.43
C GLY A 240 0.48 2.52 -55.42
N GLU A 241 1.55 1.96 -54.86
CA GLU A 241 1.83 0.53 -54.80
C GLU A 241 1.68 -0.02 -53.37
N SER A 242 1.30 -1.29 -53.24
CA SER A 242 1.13 -1.94 -51.93
C SER A 242 2.45 -2.50 -51.42
N TYR A 243 2.78 -2.19 -50.18
CA TYR A 243 3.95 -2.71 -49.47
C TYR A 243 3.55 -3.37 -48.17
N GLY A 244 4.29 -4.42 -47.82
CA GLY A 244 4.04 -5.25 -46.66
C GLY A 244 5.19 -5.22 -45.67
N ALA A 245 4.91 -5.04 -44.38
CA ALA A 245 5.87 -5.22 -43.31
C ALA A 245 5.64 -6.54 -42.56
N ARG A 246 6.75 -7.12 -42.08
CA ARG A 246 6.78 -8.28 -41.19
C ARG A 246 7.70 -8.01 -40.01
N PHE A 247 7.30 -8.48 -38.85
CA PHE A 247 8.04 -8.26 -37.62
C PHE A 247 8.80 -9.52 -37.22
N GLN A 248 10.03 -9.38 -36.73
CA GLN A 248 10.82 -10.51 -36.21
C GLN A 248 10.70 -10.59 -34.69
N ASP A 249 11.28 -9.61 -33.98
CA ASP A 249 11.37 -9.63 -32.51
C ASP A 249 10.22 -8.89 -31.82
N SER A 250 9.81 -7.77 -32.40
CA SER A 250 8.81 -6.84 -31.86
C SER A 250 7.91 -6.30 -32.95
N VAL A 251 6.65 -6.02 -32.61
CA VAL A 251 5.76 -5.23 -33.48
C VAL A 251 6.13 -3.76 -33.33
N GLU A 252 6.73 -3.19 -34.37
CA GLU A 252 7.30 -1.83 -34.34
C GLU A 252 6.26 -0.77 -34.73
N LEU A 253 5.87 0.09 -33.77
CA LEU A 253 4.80 1.07 -33.96
C LEU A 253 5.09 2.09 -35.09
N ILE A 254 6.37 2.28 -35.46
CA ILE A 254 6.76 3.14 -36.59
C ILE A 254 6.26 2.64 -37.95
N ALA A 255 5.71 1.42 -38.03
CA ALA A 255 5.07 0.88 -39.23
C ALA A 255 3.66 1.45 -39.50
N TRP A 256 3.12 2.28 -38.59
CA TRP A 256 1.82 2.92 -38.71
C TRP A 256 1.92 4.42 -38.96
N ASP A 257 0.85 5.00 -39.49
CA ASP A 257 0.62 6.43 -39.29
C ASP A 257 0.20 6.66 -37.84
N ILE A 258 0.84 7.65 -37.22
CA ILE A 258 0.51 8.08 -35.86
C ILE A 258 -0.32 9.36 -35.95
N PRO A 259 -1.66 9.28 -35.86
CA PRO A 259 -2.50 10.48 -35.77
C PRO A 259 -2.29 11.23 -34.44
N SER A 260 -2.87 12.42 -34.33
CA SER A 260 -2.83 13.23 -33.10
C SER A 260 -3.44 12.54 -31.88
N ASP A 261 -4.42 11.67 -32.10
CA ASP A 261 -4.95 10.74 -31.10
C ASP A 261 -4.57 9.32 -31.52
N ALA A 262 -3.52 8.80 -30.90
CA ALA A 262 -2.92 7.52 -31.23
C ALA A 262 -3.67 6.31 -30.64
N GLY A 263 -4.80 6.50 -29.95
CA GLY A 263 -5.47 5.43 -29.19
C GLY A 263 -5.84 4.20 -30.01
N ASP A 264 -6.48 4.41 -31.16
CA ASP A 264 -6.86 3.30 -32.07
C ASP A 264 -5.64 2.63 -32.69
N THR A 265 -4.61 3.40 -33.03
CA THR A 265 -3.35 2.87 -33.58
C THR A 265 -2.61 2.00 -32.55
N LEU A 266 -2.49 2.48 -31.31
CA LEU A 266 -1.87 1.75 -30.20
C LEU A 266 -2.62 0.44 -29.90
N ASN A 267 -3.95 0.49 -29.83
CA ASN A 267 -4.77 -0.71 -29.62
C ASN A 267 -4.65 -1.71 -30.78
N SER A 268 -4.63 -1.23 -32.02
CA SER A 268 -4.47 -2.09 -33.21
C SER A 268 -3.10 -2.76 -33.24
N ALA A 269 -2.03 -2.02 -32.93
CA ALA A 269 -0.68 -2.56 -32.85
C ALA A 269 -0.52 -3.55 -31.67
N ALA A 270 -1.13 -3.27 -30.51
CA ALA A 270 -1.16 -4.20 -29.38
C ALA A 270 -1.91 -5.49 -29.72
N ALA A 271 -3.03 -5.41 -30.45
CA ALA A 271 -3.76 -6.58 -30.92
C ALA A 271 -2.90 -7.43 -31.88
N LEU A 272 -2.16 -6.81 -32.80
CA LEU A 272 -1.23 -7.52 -33.68
C LEU A 272 -0.05 -8.14 -32.90
N ALA A 273 0.50 -7.43 -31.90
CA ALA A 273 1.54 -7.97 -31.03
C ALA A 273 1.05 -9.22 -30.28
N ALA A 274 -0.20 -9.21 -29.81
CA ALA A 274 -0.84 -10.35 -29.18
C ALA A 274 -0.99 -11.55 -30.12
N THR A 275 -1.43 -11.35 -31.38
CA THR A 275 -1.56 -12.45 -32.35
C THR A 275 -0.22 -13.09 -32.71
N GLN A 276 0.87 -12.32 -32.60
CA GLN A 276 2.22 -12.80 -32.87
C GLN A 276 2.95 -13.32 -31.63
N GLY A 277 2.40 -13.13 -30.43
CA GLY A 277 3.09 -13.48 -29.19
C GLY A 277 4.36 -12.66 -28.94
N LYS A 278 4.35 -11.38 -29.33
CA LYS A 278 5.50 -10.45 -29.30
C LYS A 278 5.21 -9.22 -28.44
N PRO A 279 6.24 -8.44 -28.07
CA PRO A 279 6.04 -7.13 -27.50
C PRO A 279 5.67 -6.08 -28.57
N LEU A 280 5.02 -5.01 -28.13
CA LEU A 280 4.85 -3.78 -28.90
C LEU A 280 6.02 -2.85 -28.60
N ALA A 281 6.79 -2.48 -29.63
CA ALA A 281 7.87 -1.51 -29.51
C ALA A 281 7.42 -0.12 -29.92
N LEU A 282 7.69 0.86 -29.04
CA LEU A 282 7.43 2.28 -29.29
C LEU A 282 8.68 2.95 -29.88
N ALA A 283 8.46 4.04 -30.62
CA ALA A 283 9.54 4.84 -31.18
C ALA A 283 10.24 5.65 -30.06
N PRO A 284 11.57 5.62 -29.94
CA PRO A 284 12.29 6.35 -28.92
C PRO A 284 12.03 7.86 -28.98
N SER A 285 11.88 8.49 -27.81
CA SER A 285 11.65 9.94 -27.66
C SER A 285 10.39 10.47 -28.35
N GLN A 286 9.53 9.60 -28.87
CA GLN A 286 8.23 9.98 -29.43
C GLN A 286 7.22 10.18 -28.32
N THR A 287 6.39 11.22 -28.46
CA THR A 287 5.21 11.43 -27.62
C THR A 287 3.96 10.93 -28.34
N TYR A 288 3.17 10.12 -27.64
CA TYR A 288 1.90 9.56 -28.11
C TYR A 288 0.76 10.06 -27.23
N SER A 289 0.00 11.02 -27.75
CA SER A 289 -1.24 11.47 -27.12
C SER A 289 -2.41 10.62 -27.55
N TYR A 290 -3.25 10.21 -26.60
CA TYR A 290 -4.43 9.40 -26.90
C TYR A 290 -5.56 9.64 -25.92
N SER A 291 -6.79 9.40 -26.39
CA SER A 291 -7.97 9.35 -25.53
C SER A 291 -8.36 7.91 -25.20
N GLY A 292 -8.99 7.72 -24.04
CA GLY A 292 -9.44 6.41 -23.57
C GLY A 292 -8.30 5.54 -23.05
N THR A 293 -8.45 4.22 -23.22
CA THR A 293 -7.55 3.20 -22.64
C THR A 293 -6.86 2.41 -23.74
N VAL A 294 -5.55 2.22 -23.61
CA VAL A 294 -4.81 1.23 -24.39
C VAL A 294 -4.92 -0.12 -23.69
N LYS A 295 -5.59 -1.06 -24.34
CA LYS A 295 -5.79 -2.42 -23.84
C LYS A 295 -4.62 -3.29 -24.29
N LEU A 296 -4.03 -4.03 -23.35
CA LEU A 296 -2.95 -4.97 -23.60
C LEU A 296 -3.56 -6.38 -23.56
N PRO A 297 -3.80 -7.01 -24.73
CA PRO A 297 -4.52 -8.27 -24.78
C PRO A 297 -3.67 -9.43 -24.24
N ARG A 298 -4.34 -10.51 -23.85
CA ARG A 298 -3.66 -11.78 -23.52
C ARG A 298 -2.74 -12.22 -24.68
N ASN A 299 -1.67 -12.95 -24.33
CA ASN A 299 -0.61 -13.45 -25.23
C ASN A 299 0.39 -12.41 -25.75
N MET A 300 0.11 -11.11 -25.62
CA MET A 300 1.12 -10.07 -25.86
C MET A 300 2.25 -10.18 -24.83
N LYS A 301 3.50 -9.94 -25.23
CA LYS A 301 4.67 -9.97 -24.30
C LYS A 301 4.93 -8.66 -23.56
N GLY A 302 4.15 -7.63 -23.86
CA GLY A 302 4.17 -6.33 -23.19
C GLY A 302 4.70 -5.20 -24.09
N ILE A 303 5.24 -4.15 -23.49
CA ILE A 303 5.64 -2.90 -24.17
C ILE A 303 7.14 -2.66 -24.00
N GLU A 304 7.82 -2.43 -25.11
CA GLU A 304 9.17 -1.84 -25.14
C GLU A 304 9.07 -0.35 -25.44
N GLY A 305 9.15 0.47 -24.40
CA GLY A 305 8.96 1.90 -24.51
C GLY A 305 10.11 2.66 -25.16
N ARG A 306 11.34 2.20 -24.99
CA ARG A 306 12.57 2.80 -25.52
C ARG A 306 12.71 4.32 -25.27
N GLY A 307 12.16 4.81 -24.15
CA GLY A 307 12.15 6.22 -23.75
C GLY A 307 10.97 7.03 -24.29
N ALA A 308 9.97 6.40 -24.92
CA ALA A 308 8.77 7.08 -25.38
C ALA A 308 7.94 7.67 -24.22
N THR A 309 7.12 8.68 -24.53
CA THR A 309 6.16 9.28 -23.61
C THR A 309 4.74 9.03 -24.10
N LEU A 310 3.90 8.49 -23.23
CA LEU A 310 2.47 8.26 -23.44
C LEU A 310 1.70 9.31 -22.63
N THR A 311 0.88 10.12 -23.29
CA THR A 311 0.08 11.18 -22.65
C THR A 311 -1.41 10.83 -22.78
N PRO A 312 -1.95 9.96 -21.91
CA PRO A 312 -3.38 9.63 -21.88
C PRO A 312 -4.22 10.86 -21.52
N THR A 313 -5.42 10.93 -22.09
CA THR A 313 -6.44 11.93 -21.74
C THR A 313 -7.74 11.23 -21.34
N GLY A 314 -8.45 11.77 -20.36
CA GLY A 314 -9.71 11.20 -19.93
C GLY A 314 -10.19 11.70 -18.58
N LYS A 315 -11.52 11.75 -18.41
CA LYS A 315 -12.14 12.19 -17.15
C LYS A 315 -12.85 11.01 -16.49
N GLY A 316 -12.28 10.52 -15.40
CA GLY A 316 -12.90 9.56 -14.50
C GLY A 316 -13.43 10.19 -13.22
N ASP A 317 -14.02 9.34 -12.38
CA ASP A 317 -14.40 9.63 -11.00
C ASP A 317 -14.03 8.46 -10.09
N ALA A 318 -14.23 8.61 -8.77
CA ALA A 318 -13.88 7.60 -7.77
C ALA A 318 -14.56 6.23 -8.00
N LYS A 319 -15.69 6.20 -8.70
CA LYS A 319 -16.40 4.96 -9.04
C LYS A 319 -16.07 4.43 -10.43
N ARG A 320 -15.62 5.29 -11.32
CA ARG A 320 -15.33 4.95 -12.71
C ARG A 320 -14.01 5.60 -13.10
N PRO A 321 -12.89 5.10 -12.55
CA PRO A 321 -11.59 5.61 -12.91
C PRO A 321 -11.26 5.26 -14.37
N VAL A 322 -10.37 6.04 -14.99
CA VAL A 322 -9.92 5.80 -16.37
C VAL A 322 -8.52 5.24 -16.32
N ALA A 323 -8.31 4.08 -16.93
CA ALA A 323 -6.97 3.49 -17.06
C ALA A 323 -6.26 4.01 -18.31
N ALA A 324 -4.98 4.36 -18.19
CA ALA A 324 -4.13 4.67 -19.34
C ALA A 324 -3.74 3.37 -20.07
N LEU A 325 -3.12 2.44 -19.35
CA LEU A 325 -2.81 1.09 -19.80
C LEU A 325 -3.63 0.08 -18.99
N GLN A 326 -4.32 -0.82 -19.68
CA GLN A 326 -5.08 -1.90 -19.03
C GLN A 326 -4.64 -3.26 -19.57
N LEU A 327 -4.04 -4.08 -18.70
CA LEU A 327 -3.81 -5.49 -18.97
C LEU A 327 -5.17 -6.21 -18.95
N GLU A 328 -5.43 -7.00 -19.99
CA GLU A 328 -6.62 -7.83 -20.01
C GLU A 328 -6.63 -8.77 -18.80
N THR A 329 -7.80 -8.96 -18.16
CA THR A 329 -7.96 -9.81 -16.98
C THR A 329 -7.36 -11.20 -17.20
N GLN A 330 -6.60 -11.72 -16.23
CA GLN A 330 -5.86 -12.99 -16.33
C GLN A 330 -4.77 -13.03 -17.41
N SER A 331 -4.22 -11.88 -17.79
CA SER A 331 -2.98 -11.83 -18.57
C SER A 331 -1.81 -12.39 -17.77
N SER A 332 -0.86 -13.00 -18.49
CA SER A 332 0.38 -13.49 -17.89
C SER A 332 1.57 -13.31 -18.81
N ASP A 333 2.78 -13.39 -18.25
CA ASP A 333 4.05 -13.33 -18.97
C ASP A 333 4.20 -12.04 -19.81
N MET A 334 4.04 -10.90 -19.12
CA MET A 334 4.13 -9.56 -19.71
C MET A 334 5.25 -8.72 -19.09
N SER A 335 5.96 -7.96 -19.92
CA SER A 335 6.96 -6.98 -19.50
C SER A 335 6.64 -5.59 -20.02
N LEU A 336 6.48 -4.63 -19.12
CA LEU A 336 6.31 -3.21 -19.45
C LEU A 336 7.57 -2.47 -19.03
N ARG A 337 8.27 -1.87 -19.99
CA ARG A 337 9.57 -1.26 -19.68
C ARG A 337 9.89 -0.01 -20.49
N ASP A 338 10.71 0.85 -19.90
CA ASP A 338 11.41 1.93 -20.58
C ASP A 338 10.49 3.01 -21.19
N PHE A 339 9.44 3.48 -20.49
CA PHE A 339 8.61 4.60 -20.97
C PHE A 339 8.15 5.53 -19.85
N THR A 340 7.65 6.70 -20.25
CA THR A 340 6.94 7.63 -19.36
C THR A 340 5.44 7.58 -19.64
N LEU A 341 4.62 7.45 -18.59
CA LEU A 341 3.21 7.80 -18.58
C LEU A 341 3.06 9.19 -17.97
N ASP A 342 2.62 10.16 -18.76
CA ASP A 342 2.35 11.50 -18.28
C ASP A 342 0.84 11.69 -18.07
N MET A 343 0.41 11.61 -16.81
CA MET A 343 -1.00 11.46 -16.44
C MET A 343 -1.75 12.78 -16.25
N GLY A 344 -1.11 13.93 -16.44
CA GLY A 344 -1.70 15.16 -15.92
C GLY A 344 -2.81 15.79 -16.77
N ASP A 345 -3.20 15.16 -17.89
CA ASP A 345 -4.45 15.46 -18.61
C ASP A 345 -5.57 14.46 -18.29
N THR A 346 -5.39 13.61 -17.27
CA THR A 346 -6.45 12.73 -16.74
C THR A 346 -7.06 13.29 -15.46
N THR A 347 -8.28 12.85 -15.13
CA THR A 347 -8.84 12.95 -13.77
C THR A 347 -9.24 11.57 -13.29
N PHE A 348 -8.95 11.23 -12.02
CA PHE A 348 -9.13 9.87 -11.50
C PHE A 348 -8.48 8.79 -12.40
N GLY A 349 -7.26 9.07 -12.86
CA GLY A 349 -6.50 8.19 -13.75
C GLY A 349 -5.79 7.05 -13.00
N ILE A 350 -5.80 5.87 -13.60
CA ILE A 350 -4.93 4.74 -13.24
C ILE A 350 -3.86 4.62 -14.32
N GLY A 351 -2.57 4.71 -13.95
CA GLY A 351 -1.49 4.55 -14.93
C GLY A 351 -1.48 3.15 -15.55
N ILE A 352 -1.31 2.13 -14.71
CA ILE A 352 -1.32 0.72 -15.14
C ILE A 352 -2.33 -0.05 -14.30
N LEU A 353 -3.32 -0.63 -14.97
CA LEU A 353 -4.36 -1.45 -14.37
C LEU A 353 -4.22 -2.91 -14.81
N GLY A 354 -4.34 -3.84 -13.87
CA GLY A 354 -4.47 -5.27 -14.17
C GLY A 354 -5.35 -5.99 -13.16
N ASN A 355 -6.03 -7.04 -13.60
CA ASN A 355 -6.85 -7.88 -12.74
C ASN A 355 -6.48 -9.35 -12.91
N SER A 356 -6.21 -10.04 -11.80
CA SER A 356 -5.87 -11.45 -11.74
C SER A 356 -4.68 -11.84 -12.62
N VAL A 357 -3.70 -10.94 -12.73
CA VAL A 357 -2.52 -11.09 -13.60
C VAL A 357 -1.41 -11.92 -12.94
N LYS A 358 -0.59 -12.58 -13.76
CA LYS A 358 0.55 -13.39 -13.28
C LYS A 358 1.83 -13.13 -14.05
N ASP A 359 2.99 -13.26 -13.41
CA ASP A 359 4.29 -13.17 -14.09
C ASP A 359 4.44 -11.84 -14.87
N VAL A 360 4.10 -10.72 -14.23
CA VAL A 360 4.19 -9.38 -14.82
C VAL A 360 5.40 -8.65 -14.27
N SER A 361 6.17 -8.02 -15.17
CA SER A 361 7.27 -7.12 -14.80
C SER A 361 7.00 -5.70 -15.29
N ILE A 362 7.21 -4.73 -14.40
CA ILE A 362 7.19 -3.29 -14.70
C ILE A 362 8.56 -2.76 -14.30
N GLN A 363 9.33 -2.27 -15.27
CA GLN A 363 10.72 -1.88 -15.06
C GLN A 363 11.07 -0.56 -15.74
N ARG A 364 11.70 0.38 -15.01
CA ARG A 364 12.10 1.68 -15.56
C ARG A 364 10.95 2.42 -16.25
N VAL A 365 9.77 2.38 -15.61
CA VAL A 365 8.61 3.16 -16.02
C VAL A 365 8.51 4.39 -15.14
N ASN A 366 8.35 5.57 -15.77
CA ASN A 366 8.09 6.82 -15.05
C ASN A 366 6.59 7.15 -15.16
N ILE A 367 5.89 7.26 -14.03
CA ILE A 367 4.49 7.70 -14.01
C ILE A 367 4.47 9.10 -13.38
N ASP A 368 4.39 10.12 -14.23
CA ASP A 368 4.38 11.52 -13.83
C ASP A 368 2.96 12.03 -13.60
N ARG A 369 2.81 12.92 -12.62
CA ARG A 369 1.55 13.64 -12.32
C ARG A 369 0.37 12.69 -12.07
N ALA A 370 0.62 11.54 -11.47
CA ALA A 370 -0.43 10.61 -11.09
C ALA A 370 -1.42 11.30 -10.12
N ASN A 371 -2.72 11.11 -10.39
CA ASN A 371 -3.81 11.84 -9.73
C ASN A 371 -4.87 10.94 -9.09
N HIS A 372 -4.70 9.62 -9.15
CA HIS A 372 -5.53 8.65 -8.43
C HIS A 372 -4.77 7.34 -8.15
N ARG A 373 -4.33 6.62 -9.18
CA ARG A 373 -3.49 5.43 -8.98
C ARG A 373 -2.32 5.40 -9.95
N GLY A 374 -1.12 5.12 -9.47
CA GLY A 374 0.01 4.82 -10.36
C GLY A 374 -0.16 3.44 -10.99
N ILE A 375 -0.06 2.39 -10.16
CA ILE A 375 -0.22 0.99 -10.55
C ILE A 375 -1.26 0.34 -9.64
N GLN A 376 -2.22 -0.39 -10.21
CA GLN A 376 -3.20 -1.17 -9.46
C GLN A 376 -3.31 -2.59 -10.01
N PHE A 377 -3.10 -3.58 -9.13
CA PHE A 377 -3.41 -4.98 -9.39
C PHE A 377 -4.37 -5.55 -8.35
N SER A 378 -5.47 -6.12 -8.85
CA SER A 378 -6.51 -6.70 -8.02
C SER A 378 -6.64 -8.19 -8.30
N ALA A 379 -6.78 -9.04 -7.29
CA ALA A 379 -7.17 -10.43 -7.43
C ALA A 379 -8.68 -10.55 -7.17
N SER A 380 -9.52 -10.35 -8.20
CA SER A 380 -10.98 -10.43 -8.05
C SER A 380 -11.63 -11.65 -8.72
N VAL A 381 -11.02 -12.15 -9.80
CA VAL A 381 -11.48 -13.36 -10.54
C VAL A 381 -10.65 -14.59 -10.16
N SER A 382 -9.33 -14.46 -10.21
CA SER A 382 -8.33 -15.42 -9.72
C SER A 382 -7.15 -14.68 -9.07
N ASP A 383 -6.18 -15.44 -8.57
CA ASP A 383 -4.99 -14.90 -7.89
C ASP A 383 -4.18 -13.92 -8.74
N VAL A 384 -3.48 -13.01 -8.05
CA VAL A 384 -2.38 -12.19 -8.59
C VAL A 384 -1.07 -12.78 -8.08
N GLU A 385 -0.13 -13.10 -8.98
CA GLU A 385 1.09 -13.83 -8.60
C GLU A 385 2.33 -13.36 -9.37
N ASN A 386 3.49 -13.42 -8.71
CA ASN A 386 4.80 -13.24 -9.35
C ASN A 386 4.94 -11.89 -10.07
N ILE A 387 4.65 -10.81 -9.36
CA ILE A 387 4.73 -9.45 -9.90
C ILE A 387 6.05 -8.83 -9.51
N ARG A 388 6.73 -8.17 -10.46
CA ARG A 388 7.93 -7.35 -10.20
C ARG A 388 7.70 -5.92 -10.63
N ILE A 389 7.90 -4.97 -9.73
CA ILE A 389 7.87 -3.53 -9.99
C ILE A 389 9.22 -2.97 -9.54
N GLU A 390 10.09 -2.66 -10.49
CA GLU A 390 11.50 -2.40 -10.23
C GLU A 390 12.01 -1.14 -10.93
N ASP A 391 12.93 -0.43 -10.28
CA ASP A 391 13.67 0.71 -10.84
C ASP A 391 12.77 1.78 -11.50
N SER A 392 11.54 1.94 -11.00
CA SER A 392 10.52 2.81 -11.57
C SER A 392 10.32 4.06 -10.71
N ARG A 393 9.76 5.11 -11.31
CA ARG A 393 9.43 6.36 -10.62
C ARG A 393 7.94 6.64 -10.70
N ILE A 394 7.34 7.01 -9.58
CA ILE A 394 5.92 7.39 -9.52
C ILE A 394 5.81 8.69 -8.73
N ASP A 395 5.34 9.74 -9.40
CA ASP A 395 5.15 11.05 -8.82
C ASP A 395 3.65 11.38 -8.74
N ASN A 396 3.17 11.53 -7.51
CA ASN A 396 1.82 11.93 -7.16
C ASN A 396 1.80 13.32 -6.50
N VAL A 397 0.60 13.88 -6.31
CA VAL A 397 0.39 15.02 -5.40
C VAL A 397 0.76 14.66 -3.96
N THR A 398 1.21 15.61 -3.14
CA THR A 398 1.58 15.35 -1.73
C THR A 398 0.41 14.74 -0.95
N GLY A 399 0.67 13.68 -0.17
CA GLY A 399 -0.34 13.01 0.64
C GLY A 399 -0.83 13.88 1.81
N ASP A 400 -2.15 14.03 1.91
CA ASP A 400 -2.86 14.69 3.01
C ASP A 400 -4.24 14.02 3.24
N ALA A 401 -5.04 14.56 4.16
CA ALA A 401 -6.37 14.01 4.46
C ALA A 401 -7.34 14.07 3.26
N HIS A 402 -7.23 15.06 2.38
CA HIS A 402 -8.11 15.22 1.21
C HIS A 402 -7.88 14.13 0.15
N ASN A 403 -6.67 13.57 0.12
CA ASN A 403 -6.27 12.54 -0.84
C ASN A 403 -6.58 11.11 -0.36
N LYS A 404 -7.21 10.96 0.81
CA LYS A 404 -7.47 9.68 1.45
C LYS A 404 -8.25 8.72 0.56
N GLY A 405 -7.73 7.51 0.40
CA GLY A 405 -8.34 6.47 -0.43
C GLY A 405 -8.37 6.80 -1.92
N VAL A 406 -8.03 8.03 -2.31
CA VAL A 406 -8.09 8.52 -3.68
C VAL A 406 -6.73 8.42 -4.34
N VAL A 407 -5.65 8.89 -3.74
CA VAL A 407 -4.34 8.94 -4.42
C VAL A 407 -3.38 7.92 -3.81
N ASN A 408 -3.07 6.82 -4.51
CA ASN A 408 -2.10 5.81 -4.07
C ASN A 408 -1.11 5.48 -5.20
N SER A 409 0.17 5.29 -4.89
CA SER A 409 1.16 5.05 -5.94
C SER A 409 1.10 3.62 -6.47
N ILE A 410 1.20 2.62 -5.59
CA ILE A 410 1.07 1.20 -5.93
C ILE A 410 0.01 0.56 -5.04
N VAL A 411 -0.98 -0.10 -5.64
CA VAL A 411 -2.05 -0.82 -4.94
C VAL A 411 -2.06 -2.28 -5.39
N ILE A 412 -1.92 -3.19 -4.44
CA ILE A 412 -2.09 -4.62 -4.65
C ILE A 412 -3.14 -5.11 -3.66
N GLU A 413 -4.21 -5.71 -4.18
CA GLU A 413 -5.34 -6.13 -3.36
C GLU A 413 -5.85 -7.51 -3.76
N ALA A 414 -6.33 -8.27 -2.77
CA ALA A 414 -6.96 -9.55 -2.97
C ALA A 414 -8.37 -9.58 -2.38
N ALA A 415 -9.28 -10.23 -3.10
CA ALA A 415 -10.67 -10.32 -2.67
C ALA A 415 -10.82 -11.22 -1.45
N GLN A 416 -11.54 -10.71 -0.46
CA GLN A 416 -11.99 -11.47 0.69
C GLN A 416 -13.29 -12.23 0.40
N GLU A 417 -13.66 -13.12 1.32
CA GLU A 417 -15.02 -13.63 1.38
C GLU A 417 -16.04 -12.49 1.46
N LYS A 418 -17.21 -12.68 0.86
CA LYS A 418 -18.21 -11.62 0.75
C LYS A 418 -18.70 -11.19 2.13
N GLU A 419 -18.82 -9.88 2.33
CA GLU A 419 -19.38 -9.26 3.54
C GLU A 419 -20.62 -8.44 3.18
N THR A 420 -21.72 -8.64 3.90
CA THR A 420 -22.97 -7.87 3.71
C THR A 420 -23.60 -7.42 5.03
N THR A 421 -23.01 -7.77 6.17
CA THR A 421 -23.54 -7.47 7.50
C THR A 421 -23.06 -6.12 8.03
N TYR A 422 -21.82 -5.73 7.71
CA TYR A 422 -21.19 -4.51 8.25
C TYR A 422 -21.21 -3.35 7.27
N ASN A 423 -21.03 -2.14 7.78
CA ASN A 423 -21.14 -0.91 7.00
C ASN A 423 -20.03 -0.81 5.93
N LEU A 424 -20.44 -0.51 4.69
CA LEU A 424 -19.55 -0.43 3.53
C LEU A 424 -18.57 0.75 3.58
N THR A 425 -18.81 1.78 4.40
CA THR A 425 -17.87 2.91 4.59
C THR A 425 -16.59 2.46 5.29
N SER A 426 -16.70 1.47 6.19
CA SER A 426 -15.55 1.03 6.99
C SER A 426 -15.71 -0.43 7.45
N PRO A 427 -15.78 -1.38 6.51
CA PRO A 427 -16.23 -2.74 6.81
C PRO A 427 -15.25 -3.49 7.73
N TYR A 428 -13.94 -3.27 7.58
CA TYR A 428 -12.91 -3.92 8.40
C TYR A 428 -12.96 -3.49 9.85
N TRP A 429 -13.05 -2.19 10.09
CA TRP A 429 -13.16 -1.62 11.43
C TRP A 429 -14.50 -2.03 12.08
N ASP A 430 -15.59 -1.89 11.33
CA ASP A 430 -16.93 -2.14 11.85
C ASP A 430 -17.06 -3.61 12.26
N ARG A 431 -16.58 -4.53 11.42
CA ARG A 431 -16.52 -5.95 11.75
C ARG A 431 -15.58 -6.23 12.91
N TYR A 432 -14.33 -5.78 12.85
CA TYR A 432 -13.33 -6.10 13.87
C TYR A 432 -13.78 -5.61 15.25
N THR A 433 -14.30 -4.39 15.37
CA THR A 433 -14.83 -3.88 16.66
C THR A 433 -16.06 -4.65 17.16
N HIS A 434 -16.75 -5.39 16.29
CA HIS A 434 -17.88 -6.23 16.69
C HIS A 434 -17.46 -7.67 17.04
N THR A 435 -16.56 -8.28 16.26
CA THR A 435 -16.25 -9.71 16.32
C THR A 435 -14.83 -10.05 16.78
N GLY A 436 -13.88 -9.11 16.67
CA GLY A 436 -12.45 -9.36 16.90
C GLY A 436 -11.73 -9.99 15.73
N SER A 437 -12.34 -10.00 14.54
CA SER A 437 -11.77 -10.61 13.34
C SER A 437 -12.25 -9.89 12.08
N ILE A 438 -11.54 -10.06 10.97
CA ILE A 438 -11.99 -9.64 9.64
C ILE A 438 -12.37 -10.86 8.79
N ASN A 439 -12.79 -10.64 7.55
CA ASN A 439 -13.08 -11.75 6.64
C ASN A 439 -11.80 -12.46 6.18
N PRO A 440 -11.82 -13.79 6.01
CA PRO A 440 -10.70 -14.50 5.42
C PRO A 440 -10.56 -14.12 3.93
N GLN A 441 -9.36 -14.35 3.40
CA GLN A 441 -9.09 -14.15 1.98
C GLN A 441 -9.74 -15.26 1.15
N ARG A 442 -10.44 -14.88 0.09
CA ARG A 442 -11.03 -15.79 -0.91
C ARG A 442 -10.07 -16.03 -2.06
N LEU A 443 -9.33 -14.99 -2.45
CA LEU A 443 -8.28 -15.01 -3.47
C LEU A 443 -6.98 -14.51 -2.87
N HIS A 444 -5.87 -14.76 -3.56
CA HIS A 444 -4.54 -14.42 -3.06
C HIS A 444 -3.80 -13.46 -3.98
N ALA A 445 -3.05 -12.54 -3.38
CA ALA A 445 -1.98 -11.81 -4.03
C ALA A 445 -0.66 -12.22 -3.36
N ARG A 446 0.25 -12.87 -4.10
CA ARG A 446 1.50 -13.40 -3.52
C ARG A 446 2.71 -13.28 -4.43
N ASN A 447 3.90 -13.42 -3.83
CA ASN A 447 5.19 -13.31 -4.53
C ASN A 447 5.36 -11.97 -5.27
N ILE A 448 4.95 -10.88 -4.63
CA ILE A 448 5.08 -9.53 -5.16
C ILE A 448 6.43 -8.96 -4.76
N GLN A 449 7.15 -8.37 -5.71
CA GLN A 449 8.47 -7.78 -5.50
C GLN A 449 8.42 -6.32 -5.93
N ILE A 450 8.54 -5.39 -4.99
CA ILE A 450 8.58 -3.95 -5.25
C ILE A 450 9.96 -3.44 -4.83
N ARG A 451 10.84 -3.18 -5.80
CA ARG A 451 12.26 -2.90 -5.52
C ARG A 451 12.81 -1.64 -6.16
N ASN A 452 13.66 -0.93 -5.41
CA ASN A 452 14.47 0.18 -5.93
C ASN A 452 13.67 1.28 -6.65
N ASN A 453 12.40 1.45 -6.29
CA ASN A 453 11.55 2.48 -6.87
C ASN A 453 11.73 3.81 -6.14
N ASN A 454 11.47 4.91 -6.86
CA ASN A 454 11.32 6.24 -6.29
C ASN A 454 9.84 6.65 -6.33
N ILE A 455 9.22 6.79 -5.15
CA ILE A 455 7.80 7.08 -5.01
C ILE A 455 7.66 8.37 -4.22
N SER A 456 6.96 9.35 -4.79
CA SER A 456 6.71 10.63 -4.14
C SER A 456 5.23 10.96 -4.16
N GLY A 457 4.68 11.39 -3.02
CA GLY A 457 3.29 11.81 -2.90
C GLY A 457 2.27 10.66 -2.93
N GLY A 458 1.01 11.01 -2.67
CA GLY A 458 -0.12 10.09 -2.51
C GLY A 458 -0.44 9.85 -1.03
N TYR A 459 -1.68 9.48 -0.74
CA TYR A 459 -2.08 9.03 0.59
C TYR A 459 -1.24 7.82 1.01
N TYR A 460 -1.21 6.77 0.19
CA TYR A 460 -0.28 5.64 0.33
C TYR A 460 0.77 5.62 -0.77
N GLY A 461 2.03 5.41 -0.39
CA GLY A 461 3.09 5.05 -1.35
C GLY A 461 2.80 3.65 -1.89
N ILE A 462 2.80 2.65 -1.01
CA ILE A 462 2.45 1.27 -1.34
C ILE A 462 1.29 0.81 -0.44
N SER A 463 0.28 0.19 -1.03
CA SER A 463 -0.89 -0.33 -0.35
C SER A 463 -1.07 -1.82 -0.64
N PHE A 464 -0.97 -2.64 0.39
CA PHE A 464 -1.25 -4.07 0.38
C PHE A 464 -2.55 -4.34 1.17
N SER A 465 -3.47 -5.05 0.54
CA SER A 465 -4.69 -5.59 1.15
C SER A 465 -4.81 -7.07 0.80
N GLY A 466 -4.59 -7.97 1.76
CA GLY A 466 -4.60 -9.42 1.48
C GLY A 466 -3.38 -9.94 0.72
N VAL A 467 -2.23 -9.28 0.85
CA VAL A 467 -0.99 -9.66 0.14
C VAL A 467 -0.09 -10.47 1.04
N SER A 468 0.45 -11.59 0.53
CA SER A 468 1.32 -12.46 1.32
C SER A 468 2.62 -12.83 0.63
N GLN A 469 3.59 -13.33 1.41
CA GLN A 469 4.85 -13.89 0.90
C GLN A 469 5.57 -12.95 -0.10
N SER A 470 5.53 -11.65 0.18
CA SER A 470 6.00 -10.60 -0.72
C SER A 470 7.13 -9.77 -0.11
N THR A 471 7.83 -9.01 -0.96
CA THR A 471 8.99 -8.20 -0.56
C THR A 471 8.89 -6.77 -1.09
N ILE A 472 9.06 -5.80 -0.19
CA ILE A 472 9.24 -4.39 -0.51
C ILE A 472 10.66 -3.99 -0.07
N SER A 473 11.57 -3.73 -1.02
CA SER A 473 12.96 -3.48 -0.67
C SER A 473 13.69 -2.39 -1.46
N GLY A 474 14.58 -1.66 -0.80
CA GLY A 474 15.45 -0.67 -1.47
C GLY A 474 14.72 0.55 -2.05
N ASN A 475 13.45 0.76 -1.75
CA ASN A 475 12.67 1.87 -2.29
C ASN A 475 12.95 3.17 -1.53
N THR A 476 12.86 4.29 -2.22
CA THR A 476 12.73 5.62 -1.62
C THR A 476 11.29 6.07 -1.75
N ILE A 477 10.60 6.26 -0.62
CA ILE A 477 9.17 6.56 -0.58
C ILE A 477 8.99 7.82 0.27
N THR A 478 8.46 8.89 -0.30
CA THR A 478 8.45 10.22 0.34
C THR A 478 7.12 10.97 0.19
N MET A 479 6.87 11.91 1.12
CA MET A 479 5.75 12.87 1.05
C MET A 479 4.34 12.25 1.01
N ASN A 480 4.19 11.07 1.61
CA ASN A 480 2.91 10.38 1.75
C ASN A 480 2.18 10.70 3.06
N MET A 481 0.90 10.34 3.17
CA MET A 481 0.29 10.19 4.49
C MET A 481 0.87 8.96 5.20
N ARG A 482 0.89 7.81 4.53
CA ARG A 482 1.63 6.62 4.96
C ARG A 482 2.53 6.12 3.83
N ASN A 483 3.81 5.88 4.09
CA ASN A 483 4.69 5.41 3.02
C ASN A 483 4.29 3.99 2.57
N ILE A 484 4.04 3.09 3.53
CA ILE A 484 3.58 1.72 3.27
C ILE A 484 2.39 1.37 4.18
N SER A 485 1.34 0.81 3.59
CA SER A 485 0.17 0.26 4.26
C SER A 485 0.05 -1.22 3.96
N MET A 486 0.06 -2.08 4.98
CA MET A 486 -0.18 -3.52 4.87
C MET A 486 -1.32 -3.91 5.80
N GLN A 487 -2.50 -4.11 5.23
CA GLN A 487 -3.71 -4.37 6.01
C GLN A 487 -4.45 -5.59 5.50
N ASN A 488 -5.45 -6.02 6.27
CA ASN A 488 -6.50 -6.92 5.84
C ASN A 488 -5.99 -8.32 5.41
N ASN A 489 -5.37 -9.07 6.32
CA ASN A 489 -4.70 -10.35 6.03
C ASN A 489 -3.45 -10.22 5.15
N SER A 490 -2.67 -9.16 5.32
CA SER A 490 -1.39 -9.03 4.64
C SER A 490 -0.28 -9.67 5.47
N SER A 491 0.01 -10.95 5.23
CA SER A 491 0.83 -11.77 6.13
C SER A 491 2.08 -12.36 5.49
N GLY A 492 3.15 -12.56 6.27
CA GLY A 492 4.38 -13.20 5.82
C GLY A 492 5.19 -12.35 4.83
N ASN A 493 5.08 -11.02 4.90
CA ASN A 493 5.79 -10.10 4.01
C ASN A 493 7.10 -9.61 4.64
N THR A 494 8.05 -9.23 3.79
CA THR A 494 9.31 -8.59 4.21
C THR A 494 9.38 -7.16 3.68
N VAL A 495 9.64 -6.21 4.56
CA VAL A 495 9.89 -4.80 4.22
C VAL A 495 11.29 -4.43 4.68
N GLU A 496 12.21 -4.21 3.75
CA GLU A 496 13.62 -4.06 4.12
C GLU A 496 14.41 -3.02 3.35
N SER A 497 15.35 -2.38 4.04
CA SER A 497 16.31 -1.45 3.42
C SER A 497 15.66 -0.31 2.62
N ASN A 498 14.45 0.12 3.00
CA ASN A 498 13.77 1.24 2.38
C ASN A 498 14.11 2.56 3.07
N GLN A 499 14.07 3.66 2.32
CA GLN A 499 14.07 5.03 2.83
C GLN A 499 12.63 5.55 2.83
N LEU A 500 12.05 5.70 4.03
CA LEU A 500 10.67 6.11 4.25
C LEU A 500 10.68 7.54 4.81
N LEU A 501 10.46 8.51 3.94
CA LEU A 501 10.75 9.92 4.20
C LEU A 501 9.46 10.73 4.27
N GLU A 502 9.43 11.74 5.13
CA GLU A 502 8.38 12.76 5.22
C GLU A 502 6.94 12.20 5.21
N GLY A 503 6.74 11.05 5.84
CA GLY A 503 5.41 10.50 6.09
C GLY A 503 4.63 11.38 7.08
N GLY A 504 3.37 11.69 6.77
CA GLY A 504 2.50 12.50 7.64
C GLY A 504 1.93 11.75 8.85
N SER A 505 1.77 10.43 8.73
CA SER A 505 1.24 9.55 9.79
C SER A 505 2.13 8.35 10.08
N SER A 506 2.37 7.48 9.11
CA SER A 506 3.17 6.26 9.33
C SER A 506 4.23 6.06 8.25
N GLY A 507 5.39 5.53 8.63
CA GLY A 507 6.32 4.91 7.68
C GLY A 507 5.75 3.59 7.18
N VAL A 508 5.45 2.67 8.11
CA VAL A 508 4.77 1.39 7.80
C VAL A 508 3.66 1.11 8.80
N THR A 509 2.47 0.83 8.30
CA THR A 509 1.35 0.37 9.13
C THR A 509 0.98 -1.08 8.81
N ILE A 510 0.83 -1.89 9.85
CA ILE A 510 0.33 -3.28 9.81
C ILE A 510 -0.98 -3.32 10.61
N GLY A 511 -2.06 -3.82 10.00
CA GLY A 511 -3.36 -3.84 10.67
C GLY A 511 -4.29 -4.93 10.19
N TYR A 512 -5.29 -5.23 11.01
CA TYR A 512 -6.39 -6.14 10.69
C TYR A 512 -5.92 -7.52 10.23
N ASN A 513 -5.54 -8.37 11.19
CA ASN A 513 -5.18 -9.78 10.93
C ASN A 513 -3.98 -9.96 9.99
N SER A 514 -2.99 -9.05 10.05
CA SER A 514 -1.82 -9.04 9.16
C SER A 514 -0.58 -9.54 9.92
N ASP A 515 -0.25 -10.81 9.74
CA ASP A 515 0.62 -11.55 10.67
C ASP A 515 2.00 -11.87 10.08
N ASP A 516 2.94 -12.23 10.94
CA ASP A 516 4.25 -12.81 10.55
C ASP A 516 5.05 -11.92 9.58
N ASN A 517 4.85 -10.60 9.59
CA ASN A 517 5.63 -9.69 8.75
C ASN A 517 6.96 -9.31 9.42
N VAL A 518 7.99 -9.08 8.59
CA VAL A 518 9.32 -8.69 9.04
C VAL A 518 9.71 -7.36 8.42
N LEU A 519 9.88 -6.35 9.27
CA LEU A 519 10.32 -5.01 8.91
C LEU A 519 11.75 -4.83 9.42
N ARG A 520 12.74 -4.77 8.52
CA ARG A 520 14.15 -4.71 8.93
C ARG A 520 15.02 -3.72 8.19
N ASN A 521 15.96 -3.10 8.89
CA ASN A 521 16.96 -2.19 8.31
C ASN A 521 16.34 -1.02 7.51
N ASN A 522 15.10 -0.61 7.79
CA ASN A 522 14.50 0.54 7.14
C ASN A 522 14.95 1.83 7.83
N THR A 523 15.06 2.91 7.06
CA THR A 523 15.32 4.25 7.57
C THR A 523 14.06 5.09 7.43
N VAL A 524 13.53 5.56 8.55
CA VAL A 524 12.34 6.41 8.62
C VAL A 524 12.74 7.79 9.11
N VAL A 525 12.48 8.83 8.31
CA VAL A 525 12.78 10.22 8.69
C VAL A 525 11.59 11.09 8.36
N SER A 526 11.09 11.89 9.31
CA SER A 526 10.00 12.82 9.01
C SER A 526 10.08 14.08 9.86
N GLY A 527 9.92 15.23 9.20
CA GLY A 527 9.71 16.54 9.82
C GLY A 527 8.25 16.90 10.05
N ARG A 528 7.32 16.09 9.54
CA ARG A 528 5.87 16.40 9.47
C ARG A 528 4.95 15.34 10.08
N ALA A 529 5.50 14.22 10.55
CA ALA A 529 4.73 13.18 11.22
C ALA A 529 4.05 13.77 12.46
N SER A 530 2.72 13.74 12.53
CA SER A 530 1.96 14.40 13.63
C SER A 530 0.85 13.52 14.20
N ARG A 531 0.77 12.28 13.70
CA ARG A 531 -0.41 11.44 13.79
C ARG A 531 -0.08 10.12 14.48
N GLN A 532 -0.32 8.97 13.85
CA GLN A 532 -0.11 7.65 14.45
C GLN A 532 1.38 7.33 14.66
N ALA A 533 1.67 6.08 15.04
CA ALA A 533 3.03 5.62 15.13
C ALA A 533 3.67 5.46 13.74
N LEU A 534 4.99 5.68 13.68
CA LEU A 534 5.73 5.54 12.42
C LEU A 534 5.86 4.08 11.98
N LEU A 535 6.07 3.15 12.92
CA LEU A 535 6.05 1.72 12.66
C LEU A 535 5.07 1.04 13.63
N GLN A 536 4.05 0.36 13.12
CA GLN A 536 3.00 -0.18 13.99
C GLN A 536 2.38 -1.48 13.51
N ALA A 537 1.92 -2.29 14.47
CA ALA A 537 1.03 -3.43 14.29
C ALA A 537 -0.17 -3.29 15.24
N TYR A 538 -1.40 -3.50 14.76
CA TYR A 538 -2.60 -3.42 15.60
C TYR A 538 -3.74 -4.30 15.09
N GLN A 539 -4.72 -4.52 15.96
CA GLN A 539 -5.98 -5.22 15.68
C GLN A 539 -5.78 -6.60 15.05
N ALA A 540 -5.40 -7.54 15.92
CA ALA A 540 -5.17 -8.95 15.59
C ALA A 540 -3.97 -9.21 14.66
N SER A 541 -2.92 -8.37 14.67
CA SER A 541 -1.77 -8.53 13.77
C SER A 541 -0.58 -9.17 14.49
N ASP A 542 -0.51 -10.49 14.48
CA ASP A 542 0.37 -11.29 15.31
C ASP A 542 1.78 -11.48 14.74
N ASN A 543 2.74 -11.72 15.64
CA ASN A 543 4.12 -12.16 15.36
C ASN A 543 4.90 -11.24 14.40
N ASN A 544 4.53 -9.96 14.34
CA ASN A 544 5.22 -8.99 13.51
C ASN A 544 6.54 -8.55 14.15
N GLN A 545 7.59 -8.45 13.34
CA GLN A 545 8.96 -8.17 13.80
C GLN A 545 9.49 -6.89 13.20
N PHE A 546 9.97 -5.99 14.06
CA PHE A 546 10.59 -4.72 13.71
C PHE A 546 12.04 -4.74 14.18
N LEU A 547 12.97 -4.98 13.24
CA LEU A 547 14.35 -5.33 13.52
C LEU A 547 15.33 -4.30 12.95
N ASN A 548 16.18 -3.71 13.80
CA ASN A 548 17.28 -2.83 13.37
C ASN A 548 16.84 -1.66 12.45
N ASN A 549 15.62 -1.15 12.63
CA ASN A 549 15.16 0.03 11.90
C ASN A 549 15.71 1.30 12.56
N SER A 550 15.89 2.36 11.78
CA SER A 550 16.25 3.69 12.26
C SER A 550 15.06 4.62 12.08
N ILE A 551 14.63 5.27 13.16
CA ILE A 551 13.60 6.30 13.16
C ILE A 551 14.22 7.61 13.61
N THR A 552 14.10 8.66 12.81
CA THR A 552 14.51 10.01 13.17
C THR A 552 13.38 11.01 12.93
N ILE A 553 12.86 11.58 14.01
CA ILE A 553 11.93 12.71 13.95
C ILE A 553 12.75 14.00 13.93
N THR A 554 12.46 14.87 12.96
CA THR A 554 13.11 16.17 12.80
C THR A 554 12.09 17.30 12.86
N GLY A 555 12.54 18.56 12.88
CA GLY A 555 11.68 19.74 12.79
C GLY A 555 10.51 19.72 13.77
N ASP A 556 9.31 19.99 13.25
CA ASP A 556 8.05 20.04 14.00
C ASP A 556 7.34 18.68 14.11
N GLY A 557 8.01 17.59 13.72
CA GLY A 557 7.48 16.24 13.83
C GLY A 557 7.12 15.90 15.27
N ASN A 558 5.89 15.44 15.48
CA ASN A 558 5.31 15.11 16.78
C ASN A 558 4.29 13.96 16.66
N PRO A 559 4.70 12.76 16.19
CA PRO A 559 3.81 11.60 16.13
C PRO A 559 3.38 11.17 17.54
N GLN A 560 2.29 10.43 17.64
CA GLN A 560 1.83 9.86 18.91
C GLN A 560 2.89 8.94 19.52
N TRP A 561 3.40 7.99 18.73
CA TRP A 561 4.53 7.13 19.10
C TRP A 561 5.54 7.03 17.97
N MET A 562 6.73 6.51 18.25
CA MET A 562 7.66 6.10 17.18
C MET A 562 7.34 4.68 16.72
N MET A 563 7.08 3.78 17.66
CA MET A 563 6.64 2.40 17.38
C MET A 563 5.45 2.01 18.25
N TYR A 564 4.62 1.07 17.78
CA TYR A 564 3.39 0.74 18.50
C TYR A 564 2.87 -0.69 18.24
N ALA A 565 2.46 -1.37 19.31
CA ALA A 565 1.73 -2.64 19.28
C ALA A 565 0.35 -2.45 19.91
N GLY A 566 -0.70 -2.59 19.10
CA GLY A 566 -2.09 -2.41 19.52
C GLY A 566 -2.80 -3.71 19.83
N THR A 567 -4.11 -3.60 20.02
CA THR A 567 -4.99 -4.66 20.50
C THR A 567 -4.82 -5.97 19.74
N ASP A 568 -4.84 -7.07 20.48
CA ASP A 568 -4.72 -8.45 19.96
C ASP A 568 -3.51 -8.70 19.04
N SER A 569 -2.44 -7.89 19.06
CA SER A 569 -1.25 -8.05 18.18
C SER A 569 -0.12 -8.77 18.91
N HIS A 570 -0.34 -10.04 19.22
CA HIS A 570 0.53 -10.89 20.02
C HIS A 570 1.91 -11.07 19.41
N GLY A 571 2.91 -11.41 20.24
CA GLY A 571 4.23 -11.81 19.76
C GLY A 571 5.00 -10.71 19.01
N THR A 572 4.55 -9.46 19.07
CA THR A 572 5.20 -8.34 18.38
C THR A 572 6.61 -8.11 18.95
N VAL A 573 7.60 -8.01 18.07
CA VAL A 573 9.02 -7.84 18.44
C VAL A 573 9.54 -6.48 17.97
N PHE A 574 10.04 -5.68 18.88
CA PHE A 574 10.82 -4.47 18.64
C PHE A 574 12.26 -4.71 19.09
N SER A 575 13.17 -5.02 18.15
CA SER A 575 14.56 -5.38 18.50
C SER A 575 15.62 -4.59 17.73
N GLY A 576 16.62 -4.08 18.45
CA GLY A 576 17.79 -3.43 17.84
C GLY A 576 17.52 -2.10 17.13
N ASN A 577 16.34 -1.49 17.30
CA ASN A 577 15.97 -0.26 16.60
C ASN A 577 16.66 0.97 17.21
N THR A 578 16.91 1.98 16.39
CA THR A 578 17.40 3.30 16.84
C THR A 578 16.29 4.32 16.72
N LEU A 579 15.92 4.96 17.83
CA LEU A 579 14.78 5.86 17.95
C LEU A 579 15.25 7.25 18.36
N LYS A 580 15.21 8.22 17.45
CA LYS A 580 15.69 9.59 17.68
C LYS A 580 14.59 10.63 17.50
N GLY A 581 14.49 11.56 18.45
CA GLY A 581 13.62 12.74 18.37
C GLY A 581 12.41 12.69 19.30
N ARG A 582 11.32 13.34 18.91
CA ARG A 582 10.14 13.57 19.76
C ARG A 582 9.00 12.60 19.43
N ALA A 583 8.31 12.13 20.47
CA ALA A 583 6.98 11.52 20.38
C ALA A 583 6.05 12.16 21.43
N ARG A 584 4.75 12.29 21.12
CA ARG A 584 3.76 12.95 21.96
C ARG A 584 3.35 12.11 23.17
N LYS A 585 3.18 10.80 22.98
CA LYS A 585 2.68 9.86 23.99
C LYS A 585 3.81 9.04 24.59
N ALA A 586 4.49 8.20 23.81
CA ALA A 586 5.70 7.49 24.24
C ALA A 586 6.59 7.16 23.03
N ALA A 587 7.84 6.78 23.22
CA ALA A 587 8.64 6.30 22.09
C ALA A 587 8.08 4.96 21.55
N ILE A 588 7.75 4.01 22.45
CA ILE A 588 7.04 2.76 22.12
C ILE A 588 5.77 2.65 22.98
N GLY A 589 4.63 2.34 22.35
CA GLY A 589 3.38 2.02 23.04
C GLY A 589 2.95 0.57 22.86
N VAL A 590 2.36 -0.03 23.90
CA VAL A 590 1.81 -1.38 23.92
C VAL A 590 0.44 -1.34 24.61
N GLU A 591 -0.65 -1.71 23.93
CA GLU A 591 -2.00 -1.64 24.51
C GLU A 591 -2.83 -2.88 24.17
N SER A 592 -3.42 -3.51 25.19
CA SER A 592 -4.21 -4.75 25.02
C SER A 592 -5.65 -4.51 24.57
N VAL A 593 -6.31 -3.48 25.12
CA VAL A 593 -7.70 -3.14 24.88
C VAL A 593 -7.84 -1.62 24.76
N TRP A 594 -8.67 -1.19 23.82
CA TRP A 594 -9.01 0.21 23.65
C TRP A 594 -10.42 0.45 24.18
N ASP A 595 -10.50 0.82 25.46
CA ASP A 595 -11.74 1.18 26.14
C ASP A 595 -11.56 2.45 26.98
N GLY A 596 -12.33 3.48 26.64
CA GLY A 596 -12.19 4.80 27.25
C GLY A 596 -12.55 4.85 28.73
N ALA A 597 -13.44 3.99 29.22
CA ALA A 597 -13.79 3.95 30.64
C ALA A 597 -12.67 3.30 31.45
N SER A 598 -12.08 2.21 30.94
CA SER A 598 -10.94 1.54 31.57
C SER A 598 -9.68 2.43 31.56
N ILE A 599 -9.40 3.09 30.44
CA ILE A 599 -8.23 3.96 30.29
C ILE A 599 -8.24 5.12 31.29
N LEU A 600 -9.43 5.64 31.63
CA LEU A 600 -9.60 6.75 32.56
C LEU A 600 -9.87 6.32 34.02
N SER A 601 -9.93 5.01 34.31
CA SER A 601 -10.34 4.50 35.62
C SER A 601 -9.34 4.80 36.74
N ARG A 602 -8.10 5.18 36.39
CA ARG A 602 -7.01 5.52 37.32
C ARG A 602 -6.62 7.00 37.21
N GLY A 603 -7.47 7.83 36.62
CA GLY A 603 -7.20 9.24 36.35
C GLY A 603 -6.79 9.49 34.90
N ASN A 604 -6.20 10.65 34.64
CA ASN A 604 -5.80 11.04 33.29
C ASN A 604 -4.68 10.13 32.77
N ASN A 605 -4.86 9.57 31.57
CA ASN A 605 -3.88 8.72 30.91
C ASN A 605 -3.54 9.30 29.51
N PRO A 606 -2.63 10.29 29.43
CA PRO A 606 -2.33 10.97 28.17
C PRO A 606 -1.57 10.09 27.16
N TYR A 607 -1.02 8.97 27.62
CA TYR A 607 -0.15 8.08 26.86
C TYR A 607 -0.92 7.04 26.03
N SER A 608 -2.18 6.79 26.36
CA SER A 608 -3.04 5.81 25.69
C SER A 608 -3.59 6.29 24.35
N TYR A 609 -3.89 5.35 23.45
CA TYR A 609 -4.62 5.59 22.21
C TYR A 609 -5.97 6.29 22.43
N MET A 610 -6.74 5.91 23.45
CA MET A 610 -8.02 6.58 23.76
C MET A 610 -7.88 7.52 24.96
N SER A 611 -6.84 8.36 25.00
CA SER A 611 -6.62 9.30 26.11
C SER A 611 -7.79 10.27 26.39
N SER A 612 -8.60 10.58 25.37
CA SER A 612 -9.83 11.38 25.52
C SER A 612 -11.04 10.58 26.05
N GLY A 613 -10.89 9.27 26.29
CA GLY A 613 -11.98 8.36 26.65
C GLY A 613 -12.91 7.99 25.49
N TYR A 614 -12.66 8.48 24.28
CA TYR A 614 -13.39 8.15 23.08
C TYR A 614 -12.54 8.38 21.83
N ILE A 615 -12.96 7.80 20.71
CA ILE A 615 -12.54 8.20 19.36
C ILE A 615 -13.76 8.49 18.50
N GLN A 616 -13.57 9.06 17.32
CA GLN A 616 -14.64 9.13 16.31
C GLN A 616 -14.69 7.82 15.53
N SER A 617 -15.89 7.29 15.36
CA SER A 617 -16.16 6.13 14.53
C SER A 617 -15.85 6.43 13.05
N PRO A 618 -15.05 5.62 12.36
CA PRO A 618 -14.84 5.76 10.91
C PRO A 618 -16.09 5.52 10.07
N VAL A 619 -17.15 4.96 10.67
CA VAL A 619 -18.39 4.61 9.97
C VAL A 619 -19.31 5.82 9.82
N ASP A 620 -19.43 6.61 10.89
CA ASP A 620 -20.46 7.65 11.02
C ASP A 620 -20.03 8.89 11.82
N ASN A 621 -18.75 9.00 12.16
CA ASN A 621 -18.16 10.12 12.92
C ASN A 621 -18.81 10.37 14.29
N LYS A 622 -19.44 9.35 14.87
CA LYS A 622 -19.94 9.42 16.25
C LYS A 622 -18.85 9.01 17.23
N LYS A 623 -18.89 9.60 18.42
CA LYS A 623 -18.01 9.21 19.52
C LYS A 623 -18.29 7.77 19.92
N VAL A 624 -17.25 6.94 19.95
CA VAL A 624 -17.29 5.57 20.46
C VAL A 624 -16.24 5.40 21.56
N THR A 625 -16.61 4.66 22.59
CA THR A 625 -15.78 4.45 23.80
C THR A 625 -15.06 3.11 23.79
N TYR A 626 -15.25 2.29 22.75
CA TYR A 626 -14.56 1.02 22.54
C TYR A 626 -14.08 0.94 21.10
N ASN A 627 -12.83 0.52 20.90
CA ASN A 627 -12.20 0.44 19.57
C ASN A 627 -11.51 -0.91 19.25
N GLY A 628 -11.58 -1.88 20.16
CA GLY A 628 -10.94 -3.18 19.95
C GLY A 628 -10.27 -3.75 21.19
N GLY A 629 -9.73 -4.96 21.03
CA GLY A 629 -9.16 -5.76 22.11
C GLY A 629 -10.17 -6.73 22.65
N PHE A 630 -9.94 -8.01 22.40
CA PHE A 630 -10.86 -9.09 22.74
C PHE A 630 -10.32 -10.01 23.83
N GLY A 631 -9.16 -9.67 24.39
CA GLY A 631 -8.56 -10.39 25.50
C GLY A 631 -7.14 -9.91 25.79
N PRO A 632 -6.33 -10.77 26.45
CA PRO A 632 -4.96 -10.44 26.79
C PRO A 632 -4.10 -10.15 25.56
N LEU A 633 -3.10 -9.29 25.68
CA LEU A 633 -2.00 -9.13 24.73
C LEU A 633 -0.77 -9.86 25.26
N ARG A 634 -0.12 -10.69 24.45
CA ARG A 634 0.88 -11.66 24.95
C ARG A 634 2.19 -11.59 24.19
N GLY A 635 3.31 -11.76 24.90
CA GLY A 635 4.61 -12.04 24.30
C GLY A 635 5.25 -10.87 23.54
N VAL A 636 4.82 -9.63 23.80
CA VAL A 636 5.46 -8.45 23.21
C VAL A 636 6.89 -8.31 23.75
N THR A 637 7.85 -8.06 22.87
CA THR A 637 9.28 -7.99 23.19
C THR A 637 9.88 -6.67 22.73
N ILE A 638 10.51 -5.91 23.63
CA ILE A 638 11.21 -4.64 23.39
C ILE A 638 12.65 -4.80 23.87
N THR A 639 13.57 -5.14 22.96
CA THR A 639 14.95 -5.53 23.34
C THR A 639 16.04 -4.83 22.55
N GLY A 640 17.11 -4.43 23.23
CA GLY A 640 18.32 -3.94 22.54
C GLY A 640 18.12 -2.66 21.73
N ASN A 641 17.05 -1.88 21.96
CA ASN A 641 16.78 -0.65 21.23
C ASN A 641 17.60 0.53 21.82
N SER A 642 17.96 1.49 20.97
CA SER A 642 18.64 2.73 21.38
C SER A 642 17.68 3.91 21.32
N PHE A 643 17.40 4.52 22.47
CA PHE A 643 16.52 5.67 22.61
C PHE A 643 17.34 6.96 22.76
N GLN A 644 17.06 7.92 21.87
CA GLN A 644 17.63 9.27 21.86
C GLN A 644 16.48 10.29 21.75
N THR A 645 15.65 10.35 22.80
CA THR A 645 14.40 11.11 22.78
C THR A 645 14.59 12.56 23.20
N THR A 646 13.66 13.44 22.81
CA THR A 646 13.74 14.88 23.11
C THR A 646 12.52 15.42 23.87
N ASN A 647 11.55 14.58 24.25
CA ASN A 647 10.37 15.01 24.99
C ASN A 647 10.41 14.56 26.45
N GLY A 648 10.78 15.47 27.36
CA GLY A 648 10.87 15.20 28.79
C GLY A 648 9.55 14.86 29.49
N SER A 649 8.40 14.99 28.82
CA SER A 649 7.07 14.67 29.39
C SER A 649 6.51 13.31 28.93
N ALA A 650 7.19 12.63 28.00
CA ALA A 650 6.78 11.32 27.50
C ALA A 650 7.72 10.22 28.00
N PRO A 651 7.20 9.04 28.37
CA PRO A 651 8.03 7.89 28.70
C PRO A 651 8.66 7.29 27.43
N LEU A 652 9.69 6.47 27.62
CA LEU A 652 10.26 5.67 26.54
C LEU A 652 9.30 4.55 26.14
N VAL A 653 8.76 3.82 27.12
CA VAL A 653 7.79 2.75 26.92
C VAL A 653 6.53 3.01 27.73
N TYR A 654 5.37 2.94 27.08
CA TYR A 654 4.06 2.91 27.73
C TYR A 654 3.38 1.56 27.50
N VAL A 655 2.81 1.00 28.56
CA VAL A 655 2.07 -0.27 28.53
C VAL A 655 0.70 -0.09 29.17
N GLY A 656 -0.36 -0.26 28.39
CA GLY A 656 -1.75 -0.24 28.86
C GLY A 656 -2.36 -1.65 28.88
N ALA A 657 -2.71 -2.13 30.08
CA ALA A 657 -3.57 -3.29 30.27
C ALA A 657 -4.96 -2.80 30.71
N ASP A 658 -5.97 -3.07 29.89
CA ASP A 658 -7.31 -2.53 30.07
C ASP A 658 -8.40 -3.60 29.99
N VAL A 659 -9.57 -3.28 30.55
CA VAL A 659 -10.76 -4.13 30.52
C VAL A 659 -11.86 -3.48 29.68
N SER A 660 -12.82 -4.26 29.20
CA SER A 660 -13.96 -3.69 28.47
C SER A 660 -15.23 -4.50 28.61
N ARG A 661 -16.35 -3.81 28.40
CA ARG A 661 -17.67 -4.42 28.15
C ARG A 661 -17.90 -4.77 26.68
N GLY A 662 -16.93 -4.48 25.81
CA GLY A 662 -17.02 -4.61 24.36
C GLY A 662 -17.98 -3.61 23.74
N ARG A 663 -18.11 -3.65 22.41
CA ARG A 663 -18.93 -2.71 21.64
C ARG A 663 -20.41 -2.69 22.04
N THR A 664 -20.97 -3.84 22.41
CA THR A 664 -22.39 -4.02 22.77
C THR A 664 -22.67 -3.87 24.27
N GLY A 665 -21.64 -3.76 25.11
CA GLY A 665 -21.76 -3.58 26.55
C GLY A 665 -22.07 -4.84 27.36
N ASP A 666 -22.21 -5.99 26.72
CA ASP A 666 -22.62 -7.27 27.30
C ASP A 666 -21.48 -8.27 27.48
N ARG A 667 -20.25 -7.91 27.12
CA ARG A 667 -19.07 -8.77 27.27
C ARG A 667 -18.33 -8.48 28.56
N ARG A 668 -17.50 -9.44 28.96
CA ARG A 668 -16.50 -9.30 30.01
C ARG A 668 -15.13 -9.56 29.39
N ILE A 669 -14.42 -8.50 29.01
CA ILE A 669 -13.10 -8.57 28.38
C ILE A 669 -12.06 -8.11 29.41
N ILE A 670 -11.05 -8.95 29.65
CA ILE A 670 -9.89 -8.62 30.48
C ILE A 670 -8.65 -8.69 29.59
N GLY A 671 -8.06 -7.53 29.33
CA GLY A 671 -6.88 -7.39 28.50
C GLY A 671 -5.61 -7.32 29.33
N ASP A 672 -5.23 -8.41 29.98
CA ASP A 672 -3.91 -8.48 30.61
C ASP A 672 -2.81 -8.33 29.55
N VAL A 673 -1.69 -7.71 29.91
CA VAL A 673 -0.47 -7.75 29.09
C VAL A 673 0.46 -8.78 29.72
N THR A 674 0.68 -9.93 29.07
CA THR A 674 1.46 -11.04 29.64
C THR A 674 2.73 -11.33 28.86
N ASP A 675 3.72 -11.92 29.55
CA ASP A 675 5.01 -12.31 28.99
C ASP A 675 5.77 -11.15 28.32
N LEU A 676 5.54 -9.93 28.82
CA LEU A 676 6.17 -8.72 28.31
C LEU A 676 7.66 -8.73 28.64
N THR A 677 8.50 -8.50 27.63
CA THR A 677 9.94 -8.37 27.81
C THR A 677 10.38 -6.96 27.44
N VAL A 678 11.00 -6.25 28.37
CA VAL A 678 11.64 -4.94 28.15
C VAL A 678 13.05 -5.00 28.71
N SER A 679 14.05 -5.30 27.87
CA SER A 679 15.42 -5.51 28.35
C SER A 679 16.55 -5.15 27.40
N GLY A 680 17.71 -4.80 27.96
CA GLY A 680 18.93 -4.49 27.20
C GLY A 680 18.86 -3.26 26.29
N ASN A 681 17.84 -2.42 26.44
CA ASN A 681 17.69 -1.12 25.81
C ASN A 681 18.62 -0.07 26.43
N THR A 682 18.99 0.94 25.64
CA THR A 682 19.81 2.07 26.11
C THR A 682 19.04 3.37 25.97
N ALA A 683 19.17 4.28 26.93
CA ALA A 683 18.45 5.55 26.92
C ALA A 683 19.38 6.76 27.06
N SER A 684 19.09 7.80 26.28
CA SER A 684 19.72 9.11 26.38
C SER A 684 18.75 10.21 25.93
N GLY A 685 19.07 11.46 26.26
CA GLY A 685 18.20 12.61 25.96
C GLY A 685 17.14 12.84 27.05
N ALA A 686 16.01 13.42 26.66
CA ALA A 686 14.94 13.80 27.57
C ALA A 686 13.74 12.84 27.46
N TYR A 687 13.31 12.31 28.59
CA TYR A 687 12.13 11.46 28.79
C TYR A 687 11.66 11.58 30.25
N SER A 688 10.40 11.24 30.54
CA SER A 688 9.86 11.28 31.90
C SER A 688 10.27 10.03 32.69
N GLU A 689 10.00 8.84 32.14
CA GLU A 689 10.34 7.54 32.72
C GLU A 689 10.77 6.55 31.63
N LYS A 690 11.52 5.51 32.03
CA LYS A 690 11.87 4.40 31.13
C LYS A 690 10.63 3.58 30.76
N VAL A 691 9.77 3.28 31.73
CA VAL A 691 8.55 2.49 31.54
C VAL A 691 7.43 3.06 32.41
N ILE A 692 6.26 3.29 31.81
CA ILE A 692 4.98 3.54 32.51
C ILE A 692 4.03 2.38 32.23
N VAL A 693 3.31 1.97 33.27
CA VAL A 693 2.25 0.96 33.22
C VAL A 693 0.93 1.58 33.64
N HIS A 694 -0.13 1.24 32.91
CA HIS A 694 -1.52 1.47 33.27
C HIS A 694 -2.26 0.13 33.42
N GLU A 695 -2.98 -0.02 34.54
CA GLU A 695 -3.80 -1.19 34.86
C GLU A 695 -5.24 -0.71 35.11
N GLY A 696 -6.05 -0.78 34.05
CA GLY A 696 -7.42 -0.28 34.02
C GLY A 696 -8.40 -1.22 34.72
N THR A 697 -9.51 -0.62 35.17
CA THR A 697 -10.59 -1.34 35.87
C THR A 697 -11.96 -0.80 35.48
N ILE A 698 -12.94 -1.69 35.41
CA ILE A 698 -14.36 -1.35 35.25
C ILE A 698 -15.17 -2.19 36.23
N ASP A 699 -16.01 -1.52 37.02
CA ASP A 699 -16.92 -2.17 37.96
C ASP A 699 -17.78 -3.22 37.26
N GLY A 700 -17.82 -4.43 37.83
CA GLY A 700 -18.54 -5.58 37.28
C GLY A 700 -17.84 -6.29 36.11
N VAL A 701 -16.70 -5.79 35.63
CA VAL A 701 -15.83 -6.49 34.67
C VAL A 701 -14.61 -7.05 35.40
N GLY A 702 -13.89 -6.20 36.13
CA GLY A 702 -12.67 -6.54 36.85
C GLY A 702 -11.55 -5.54 36.56
N GLU A 703 -10.32 -5.97 36.82
CA GLU A 703 -9.09 -5.23 36.60
C GLU A 703 -8.18 -6.04 35.68
N ALA A 704 -7.43 -5.36 34.81
CA ALA A 704 -6.40 -5.96 33.97
C ALA A 704 -5.00 -5.74 34.58
N LYS A 705 -4.05 -6.63 34.27
CA LYS A 705 -2.71 -6.65 34.85
C LYS A 705 -1.60 -6.70 33.81
N VAL A 706 -0.46 -6.10 34.14
CA VAL A 706 0.78 -6.21 33.36
C VAL A 706 1.74 -7.18 34.05
N HIS A 707 2.14 -8.22 33.32
CA HIS A 707 3.05 -9.25 33.76
C HIS A 707 4.32 -9.25 32.90
N PHE A 708 5.41 -8.74 33.49
CA PHE A 708 6.73 -8.79 32.89
C PHE A 708 7.33 -10.19 33.03
N LYS A 709 7.84 -10.71 31.92
CA LYS A 709 8.83 -11.78 31.92
C LYS A 709 10.21 -11.24 32.28
N ASP A 710 10.53 -10.05 31.80
CA ASP A 710 11.78 -9.33 32.09
C ASP A 710 11.54 -7.82 31.93
N SER A 711 11.99 -7.03 32.90
CA SER A 711 11.90 -5.57 32.93
C SER A 711 13.27 -4.90 33.11
N SER A 712 14.36 -5.64 32.87
CA SER A 712 15.74 -5.17 32.99
C SER A 712 16.13 -4.22 31.86
N PHE A 713 15.52 -3.02 31.85
CA PHE A 713 15.57 -2.06 30.74
C PHE A 713 16.97 -1.91 30.15
N GLY A 714 18.02 -1.79 30.96
CA GLY A 714 19.40 -1.51 30.55
C GLY A 714 19.87 -0.13 31.03
N PRO A 715 21.15 0.22 30.81
CA PRO A 715 21.75 1.46 31.30
C PRO A 715 21.00 2.71 30.84
#